data_AF-A0A179GM70-F1
#
_entry.id   AF-A0A179GM70-F1
#
_cell.length_a   1.000
_cell.length_b   1.000
_cell.length_c   1.000
_cell.angle_alpha   90.00
_cell.angle_beta   90.00
_cell.angle_gamma   90.00
#
_symmetry.space_group_name_H-M   'P 1'
#
loop_
_entity.id
_entity.type
_entity.pdbx_description
1 polymer ?
#
loop_
_entity_poly.entity_id
_entity_poly.type
_entity_poly.pdbx_seq_one_letter_code
_entity_poly.pdbx_strand_id
1 'polypeptide(L)'
;MASPTDSLAPKGPKRRLRAAVLALDVGMTATRACLLTLDRDDAPAIIASEGSKRVTGQGYCDCDFPSTAFPFDPVPKLEDCLGYGAEARSMSIPLKLYWIAVEGRNLQSRKHHGEVRKLRKLFPPISELFREVNSKKRQGRHKADYQRDVFSRLRQIFIAHLKQVKRQAETRAYFENYEVVAVAATLPPAWTAKTQGNYLKLLREVWEDIPADDFHWLEESEAIGHYLLRNNSVQPEDRGTIDTFLLNNFGGHTMSSYTFELVWQNDGSNASFFTTSNSTCTYGGSEMHTLLVKEHIQEQIEQRNLKLTDEERQHLMKKCLEYYRHNLREDLTDESFTVRGSRTRNGKDLEFELSAETCRRFYAVCFGKPLQHLFEKIDEHARTHTMVVLSGGSFLNKVVLLQTKAKIVKARMKFIETDGVRDAGNRSAIACVGAALALRHAITVREFMDGAVFAVKDATSAKFSTALAILDRGVGVTDRYGPIFDLNTASEIVCGPFHPPRGRRPVGGSGRSQGRIVHEVQLQKAYVFHKLGKYGCKGKCTVALRYEPENEEHTDQLVMTITPRRGGLGCSVTRTIPIFYCPGSCVVFVDQDNYNARQEDGDGVPARGRRNAVSNGRTEQDELDEQNGPDETEDETQVRDGHQELAVENEHAPKDDMPPLLYLSKRPLQNSCLLLTRPNGETASKDEAASEDEAASEDEAASEDEAASEDEAASEDEAASESRPTPTTSIASSETPKALPSAAKTS
;
A
#
# COMPACT_ATOMS: atom_id res chain seq x y z
N MET A 1 19.06 41.13 -13.75
CA MET A 1 17.88 41.79 -13.16
C MET A 1 16.71 41.68 -14.14
N ALA A 2 15.48 41.96 -13.68
CA ALA A 2 14.20 41.65 -14.32
C ALA A 2 13.83 40.15 -14.30
N SER A 3 12.81 39.83 -13.50
CA SER A 3 12.12 38.54 -13.40
C SER A 3 10.92 38.48 -14.35
N PRO A 4 10.53 37.29 -14.83
CA PRO A 4 9.21 37.06 -15.41
C PRO A 4 8.36 36.18 -14.47
N THR A 5 7.85 36.80 -13.41
CA THR A 5 6.64 36.34 -12.70
C THR A 5 5.61 37.44 -12.85
N ASP A 6 4.66 37.28 -13.78
CA ASP A 6 3.24 37.63 -13.55
C ASP A 6 2.33 37.43 -14.77
N SER A 7 1.10 37.00 -14.48
CA SER A 7 -0.11 37.19 -15.28
C SER A 7 -0.23 36.53 -16.67
N LEU A 8 -0.52 35.23 -16.69
CA LEU A 8 -1.40 34.60 -17.70
C LEU A 8 -2.69 34.07 -17.05
N ALA A 9 -3.36 34.93 -16.28
CA ALA A 9 -4.71 34.70 -15.79
C ALA A 9 -5.70 35.49 -16.67
N PRO A 10 -6.50 34.84 -17.54
CA PRO A 10 -7.49 35.54 -18.34
C PRO A 10 -8.58 36.15 -17.44
N LYS A 11 -8.81 37.46 -17.57
CA LYS A 11 -9.85 38.22 -16.86
C LYS A 11 -11.27 37.91 -17.39
N GLY A 12 -11.66 36.64 -17.35
CA GLY A 12 -13.06 36.22 -17.48
C GLY A 12 -13.76 36.14 -16.12
N PRO A 13 -15.07 35.89 -16.06
CA PRO A 13 -15.73 35.48 -14.82
C PRO A 13 -15.00 34.27 -14.24
N LYS A 14 -14.77 34.25 -12.91
CA LYS A 14 -14.08 33.13 -12.23
C LYS A 14 -14.81 31.82 -12.55
N ARG A 15 -14.24 31.03 -13.45
CA ARG A 15 -14.82 29.76 -13.89
C ARG A 15 -14.82 28.82 -12.69
N ARG A 16 -16.01 28.44 -12.21
CA ARG A 16 -16.14 27.50 -11.09
C ARG A 16 -15.51 26.17 -11.50
N LEU A 17 -14.40 25.84 -10.87
CA LEU A 17 -13.71 24.56 -11.06
C LEU A 17 -14.56 23.45 -10.42
N ARG A 18 -14.48 22.23 -10.95
CA ARG A 18 -15.16 21.06 -10.39
C ARG A 18 -14.22 20.29 -9.45
N ALA A 19 -14.73 19.80 -8.34
CA ALA A 19 -13.97 19.04 -7.36
C ALA A 19 -13.45 17.70 -7.94
N ALA A 20 -12.15 17.48 -7.82
CA ALA A 20 -11.48 16.25 -8.23
C ALA A 20 -10.58 15.68 -7.11
N VAL A 21 -10.46 14.35 -7.11
CA VAL A 21 -9.50 13.60 -6.30
C VAL A 21 -8.22 13.41 -7.10
N LEU A 22 -7.06 13.69 -6.50
CA LEU A 22 -5.77 13.24 -6.99
C LEU A 22 -5.38 11.93 -6.30
N ALA A 23 -5.27 10.84 -7.07
CA ALA A 23 -4.81 9.56 -6.55
C ALA A 23 -3.36 9.27 -6.91
N LEU A 24 -2.60 8.71 -5.97
CA LEU A 24 -1.14 8.52 -6.03
C LEU A 24 -0.74 7.07 -5.69
N ASP A 25 0.10 6.47 -6.53
CA ASP A 25 0.81 5.21 -6.27
C ASP A 25 2.33 5.42 -6.32
N VAL A 26 3.02 5.28 -5.19
CA VAL A 26 4.50 5.32 -5.14
C VAL A 26 5.04 3.90 -5.22
N GLY A 27 5.32 3.45 -6.45
CA GLY A 27 5.94 2.17 -6.75
C GLY A 27 7.46 2.15 -6.55
N MET A 28 8.03 0.94 -6.58
CA MET A 28 9.48 0.73 -6.55
C MET A 28 10.19 1.26 -7.80
N THR A 29 9.53 1.14 -8.96
CA THR A 29 10.13 1.38 -10.27
C THR A 29 9.73 2.75 -10.84
N ALA A 30 8.49 3.17 -10.58
CA ALA A 30 7.94 4.47 -10.92
C ALA A 30 6.81 4.88 -9.95
N THR A 31 6.50 6.17 -9.90
CA THR A 31 5.28 6.71 -9.26
C THR A 31 4.23 6.99 -10.33
N ARG A 32 2.95 6.79 -10.01
CA ARG A 32 1.81 7.10 -10.91
C ARG A 32 0.83 8.02 -10.22
N ALA A 33 0.17 8.84 -11.02
CA ALA A 33 -0.89 9.72 -10.56
C ALA A 33 -2.07 9.75 -11.55
N CYS A 34 -3.28 9.94 -11.04
CA CYS A 34 -4.45 10.22 -11.87
C CYS A 34 -5.42 11.17 -11.14
N LEU A 35 -6.20 11.91 -11.91
CA LEU A 35 -7.32 12.73 -11.44
C LEU A 35 -8.64 12.03 -11.73
N LEU A 36 -9.61 12.20 -10.84
CA LEU A 36 -10.99 11.75 -11.06
C LEU A 36 -11.98 12.76 -10.49
N THR A 37 -13.00 13.08 -11.28
CA THR A 37 -14.14 13.90 -10.83
C THR A 37 -14.98 13.18 -9.80
N LEU A 38 -15.54 13.95 -8.86
CA LEU A 38 -16.51 13.44 -7.90
C LEU A 38 -17.97 13.54 -8.40
N ASP A 39 -18.24 14.37 -9.41
CA ASP A 39 -19.59 14.71 -9.89
C ASP A 39 -20.04 13.95 -11.16
N ARG A 40 -19.16 13.16 -11.78
CA ARG A 40 -19.42 12.46 -13.05
C ARG A 40 -18.72 11.11 -13.16
N ASP A 41 -19.29 10.21 -13.95
CA ASP A 41 -18.61 9.03 -14.49
C ASP A 41 -17.65 9.37 -15.65
N ASP A 42 -16.91 10.47 -15.52
CA ASP A 42 -15.80 10.76 -16.44
C ASP A 42 -14.70 9.69 -16.24
N ALA A 43 -13.95 9.39 -17.29
CA ALA A 43 -12.82 8.47 -17.21
C ALA A 43 -11.66 9.11 -16.42
N PRO A 44 -10.91 8.33 -15.60
CA PRO A 44 -9.75 8.82 -14.87
C PRO A 44 -8.69 9.46 -15.79
N ALA A 45 -8.37 10.73 -15.53
CA ALA A 45 -7.35 11.46 -16.25
C ALA A 45 -5.96 11.11 -15.70
N ILE A 46 -5.27 10.20 -16.38
CA ILE A 46 -3.94 9.74 -16.00
C ILE A 46 -2.92 10.86 -16.25
N ILE A 47 -2.10 11.17 -15.24
CA ILE A 47 -1.11 12.25 -15.34
C ILE A 47 0.12 11.73 -16.08
N ALA A 48 0.45 12.38 -17.20
CA ALA A 48 1.67 12.10 -17.95
C ALA A 48 2.89 12.69 -17.22
N SER A 49 4.01 11.95 -17.19
CA SER A 49 5.28 12.44 -16.68
C SER A 49 6.01 13.24 -17.75
N GLU A 50 5.82 14.56 -17.72
CA GLU A 50 6.45 15.51 -18.65
C GLU A 50 7.88 15.87 -18.22
N GLY A 51 8.77 16.03 -19.20
CA GLY A 51 10.16 16.48 -19.00
C GLY A 51 11.17 15.41 -18.54
N SER A 52 10.71 14.27 -18.03
CA SER A 52 11.59 13.17 -17.63
C SER A 52 12.26 12.50 -18.83
N LYS A 53 13.60 12.47 -18.85
CA LYS A 53 14.41 11.79 -19.88
C LYS A 53 14.26 10.27 -19.78
N ARG A 54 13.20 9.71 -20.37
CA ARG A 54 13.03 8.25 -20.44
C ARG A 54 14.10 7.63 -21.33
N VAL A 55 14.60 6.47 -20.92
CA VAL A 55 15.37 5.61 -21.80
C VAL A 55 14.38 4.93 -22.75
N THR A 56 14.46 5.27 -24.03
CA THR A 56 13.62 4.69 -25.09
C THR A 56 13.68 3.17 -25.08
N GLY A 57 12.51 2.52 -24.99
CA GLY A 57 12.36 1.06 -25.05
C GLY A 57 12.12 0.35 -23.72
N GLN A 58 12.26 1.01 -22.55
CA GLN A 58 12.21 0.34 -21.23
C GLN A 58 10.81 -0.10 -20.74
N GLY A 59 9.79 -0.14 -21.61
CA GLY A 59 8.42 -0.54 -21.25
C GLY A 59 7.67 0.45 -20.34
N TYR A 60 8.32 1.51 -19.86
CA TYR A 60 7.68 2.58 -19.08
C TYR A 60 6.67 3.36 -19.92
N CYS A 61 5.49 3.53 -19.35
CA CYS A 61 4.38 4.18 -20.00
C CYS A 61 4.41 5.70 -19.78
N ASP A 62 3.55 6.44 -20.48
CA ASP A 62 3.55 7.91 -20.40
C ASP A 62 3.25 8.49 -19.01
N CYS A 63 2.67 7.69 -18.11
CA CYS A 63 2.31 8.07 -16.74
C CYS A 63 3.36 7.73 -15.68
N ASP A 64 4.43 7.01 -16.05
CA ASP A 64 5.44 6.57 -15.08
C ASP A 64 6.39 7.74 -14.77
N PHE A 65 6.32 8.28 -13.54
CA PHE A 65 7.30 9.21 -13.00
C PHE A 65 8.49 8.46 -12.41
N PRO A 66 9.75 8.93 -12.58
CA PRO A 66 10.92 8.30 -11.98
C PRO A 66 10.80 8.27 -10.44
N SER A 67 10.98 7.11 -9.80
CA SER A 67 10.84 6.97 -8.34
C SER A 67 12.07 6.40 -7.62
N THR A 68 13.25 6.44 -8.25
CA THR A 68 14.53 6.09 -7.63
C THR A 68 15.37 7.35 -7.43
N ALA A 69 15.86 7.57 -6.21
CA ALA A 69 16.70 8.71 -5.85
C ALA A 69 18.20 8.36 -5.87
N PHE A 70 19.02 9.32 -6.30
CA PHE A 70 20.48 9.26 -6.28
C PHE A 70 21.02 10.35 -5.32
N PRO A 71 21.03 10.11 -3.99
CA PRO A 71 21.36 11.16 -3.02
C PRO A 71 22.83 11.63 -3.05
N PHE A 72 23.71 10.87 -3.68
CA PHE A 72 25.14 11.17 -3.81
C PHE A 72 25.48 11.94 -5.09
N ASP A 73 24.54 12.09 -6.03
CA ASP A 73 24.77 12.86 -7.25
C ASP A 73 25.06 14.33 -6.89
N PRO A 74 26.12 14.97 -7.43
CA PRO A 74 26.53 16.33 -7.05
C PRO A 74 25.66 17.43 -7.66
N VAL A 75 24.51 17.08 -8.26
CA VAL A 75 23.68 18.00 -9.03
C VAL A 75 22.95 18.99 -8.08
N PRO A 76 22.88 20.30 -8.40
CA PRO A 76 22.19 21.27 -7.54
C PRO A 76 20.67 21.12 -7.51
N LYS A 77 20.06 20.71 -8.63
CA LYS A 77 18.62 20.47 -8.74
C LYS A 77 18.27 19.08 -8.21
N LEU A 78 17.23 19.00 -7.40
CA LEU A 78 16.82 17.77 -6.71
C LEU A 78 16.02 16.85 -7.65
N GLU A 79 15.30 17.43 -8.60
CA GLU A 79 14.55 16.74 -9.64
C GLU A 79 15.46 15.96 -10.60
N ASP A 80 16.67 16.49 -10.87
CA ASP A 80 17.70 15.82 -11.67
C ASP A 80 18.40 14.66 -10.93
N CYS A 81 18.13 14.51 -9.61
CA CYS A 81 18.61 13.40 -8.78
C CYS A 81 17.61 12.22 -8.73
N LEU A 82 16.68 12.16 -9.68
CA LEU A 82 15.68 11.10 -9.84
C LEU A 82 15.92 10.28 -11.11
N GLY A 83 15.59 9.01 -11.08
CA GLY A 83 15.62 8.11 -12.24
C GLY A 83 14.61 6.96 -12.12
N TYR A 84 14.53 6.17 -13.19
CA TYR A 84 13.68 4.98 -13.21
C TYR A 84 14.39 3.81 -12.49
N GLY A 85 13.60 2.81 -12.07
CA GLY A 85 14.08 1.72 -11.20
C GLY A 85 15.41 1.10 -11.64
N ALA A 86 16.37 1.02 -10.71
CA ALA A 86 17.73 0.51 -10.92
C ALA A 86 18.36 0.89 -12.27
N GLU A 87 18.38 2.17 -12.59
CA GLU A 87 19.46 2.72 -13.42
C GLU A 87 20.81 2.44 -12.76
N ALA A 88 21.84 2.18 -13.56
CA ALA A 88 23.13 1.68 -13.10
C ALA A 88 24.02 2.67 -12.32
N ARG A 89 23.47 3.82 -11.90
CA ARG A 89 24.17 4.71 -10.97
C ARG A 89 24.32 3.97 -9.63
N SER A 90 25.52 4.03 -9.07
CA SER A 90 25.82 3.45 -7.76
C SER A 90 25.01 4.16 -6.67
N MET A 91 24.69 3.43 -5.58
CA MET A 91 24.11 4.01 -4.35
C MET A 91 22.69 4.61 -4.53
N SER A 92 21.90 4.05 -5.44
CA SER A 92 20.50 4.43 -5.69
C SER A 92 19.53 3.86 -4.64
N ILE A 93 18.47 4.60 -4.27
CA ILE A 93 17.38 4.07 -3.42
C ILE A 93 15.99 4.41 -3.99
N PRO A 94 15.12 3.41 -4.22
CA PRO A 94 13.70 3.64 -4.49
C PRO A 94 13.03 4.45 -3.38
N LEU A 95 12.27 5.49 -3.72
CA LEU A 95 11.59 6.37 -2.76
C LEU A 95 10.61 5.59 -1.86
N LYS A 96 10.03 4.50 -2.37
CA LYS A 96 9.21 3.55 -1.60
C LYS A 96 9.97 2.89 -0.42
N LEU A 97 11.31 2.81 -0.48
CA LEU A 97 12.15 2.30 0.60
C LEU A 97 12.69 3.39 1.54
N TYR A 98 12.45 4.68 1.27
CA TYR A 98 13.00 5.80 2.05
C TYR A 98 12.70 5.66 3.55
N TRP A 99 11.43 5.46 3.93
CA TRP A 99 11.05 5.34 5.35
C TRP A 99 11.56 4.06 6.02
N ILE A 100 11.77 2.99 5.25
CA ILE A 100 12.40 1.75 5.74
C ILE A 100 13.89 1.99 6.01
N ALA A 101 14.58 2.75 5.15
CA ALA A 101 15.96 3.16 5.39
C ALA A 101 16.08 4.11 6.59
N VAL A 102 15.11 5.03 6.79
CA VAL A 102 15.04 5.89 7.99
C VAL A 102 14.89 5.04 9.25
N GLU A 103 14.04 4.01 9.25
CA GLU A 103 13.93 3.12 10.40
C GLU A 103 15.19 2.27 10.61
N GLY A 104 15.86 1.81 9.54
CA GLY A 104 17.18 1.20 9.61
C GLY A 104 18.23 2.09 10.27
N ARG A 105 18.16 3.43 10.06
CA ARG A 105 19.03 4.42 10.72
C ARG A 105 18.68 4.55 12.20
N ASN A 106 17.39 4.59 12.54
CA ASN A 106 16.92 4.66 13.92
C ASN A 106 17.30 3.40 14.72
N LEU A 107 17.21 2.22 14.10
CA LEU A 107 17.65 0.95 14.68
C LEU A 107 19.18 0.94 14.87
N GLN A 108 19.95 1.50 13.92
CA GLN A 108 21.40 1.62 14.05
C GLN A 108 21.82 2.57 15.19
N SER A 109 21.18 3.73 15.34
CA SER A 109 21.48 4.67 16.43
C SER A 109 21.10 4.11 17.81
N ARG A 110 20.04 3.29 17.88
CA ARG A 110 19.61 2.54 19.08
C ARG A 110 20.41 1.24 19.32
N LYS A 111 21.47 0.97 18.54
CA LYS A 111 22.33 -0.23 18.64
C LYS A 111 21.60 -1.58 18.42
N HIS A 112 20.45 -1.60 17.74
CA HIS A 112 19.72 -2.82 17.39
C HIS A 112 20.32 -3.51 16.15
N HIS A 113 21.60 -3.88 16.22
CA HIS A 113 22.39 -4.38 15.08
C HIS A 113 21.80 -5.65 14.43
N GLY A 114 21.12 -6.51 15.19
CA GLY A 114 20.43 -7.69 14.66
C GLY A 114 19.28 -7.34 13.70
N GLU A 115 18.44 -6.37 14.07
CA GLU A 115 17.33 -5.91 13.21
C GLU A 115 17.85 -5.15 11.98
N VAL A 116 18.90 -4.34 12.14
CA VAL A 116 19.59 -3.70 11.01
C VAL A 116 20.14 -4.76 10.04
N ARG A 117 20.72 -5.86 10.54
CA ARG A 117 21.23 -6.97 9.72
C ARG A 117 20.10 -7.69 8.97
N LYS A 118 18.95 -7.94 9.60
CA LYS A 118 17.74 -8.49 8.95
C LYS A 118 17.24 -7.55 7.83
N LEU A 119 17.08 -6.26 8.13
CA LEU A 119 16.58 -5.27 7.19
C LEU A 119 17.48 -5.16 5.95
N ARG A 120 18.82 -5.12 6.13
CA ARG A 120 19.76 -5.11 4.99
C ARG A 120 19.70 -6.37 4.13
N LYS A 121 19.45 -7.56 4.73
CA LYS A 121 19.24 -8.81 3.98
C LYS A 121 17.93 -8.81 3.17
N LEU A 122 16.88 -8.14 3.66
CA LEU A 122 15.59 -8.04 2.96
C LEU A 122 15.60 -6.98 1.85
N PHE A 123 16.40 -5.92 1.99
CA PHE A 123 16.43 -4.79 1.07
C PHE A 123 17.87 -4.45 0.64
N PRO A 124 18.41 -5.08 -0.43
CA PRO A 124 19.75 -4.80 -0.94
C PRO A 124 20.07 -3.32 -1.20
N PRO A 125 19.15 -2.46 -1.72
CA PRO A 125 19.43 -1.03 -1.89
C PRO A 125 19.70 -0.30 -0.56
N ILE A 126 19.11 -0.78 0.54
CA ILE A 126 19.38 -0.25 1.87
C ILE A 126 20.73 -0.78 2.38
N SER A 127 21.13 -2.00 2.02
CA SER A 127 22.48 -2.50 2.28
C SER A 127 23.54 -1.65 1.57
N GLU A 128 23.37 -1.36 0.27
CA GLU A 128 24.25 -0.47 -0.52
C GLU A 128 24.33 0.94 0.10
N LEU A 129 23.18 1.58 0.38
CA LEU A 129 23.12 2.92 0.99
C LEU A 129 23.87 2.96 2.33
N PHE A 130 23.66 1.96 3.18
CA PHE A 130 24.34 1.91 4.46
C PHE A 130 25.82 1.53 4.32
N ARG A 131 26.25 0.78 3.31
CA ARG A 131 27.67 0.55 3.04
C ARG A 131 28.37 1.89 2.80
N GLU A 132 27.87 2.70 1.85
CA GLU A 132 28.45 4.01 1.51
C GLU A 132 28.44 4.98 2.70
N VAL A 133 27.29 5.15 3.37
CA VAL A 133 27.19 6.09 4.50
C VAL A 133 28.02 5.63 5.71
N ASN A 134 28.41 4.35 5.78
CA ASN A 134 29.29 3.84 6.83
C ASN A 134 30.78 3.80 6.44
N SER A 135 31.15 3.76 5.15
CA SER A 135 32.54 3.76 4.66
C SER A 135 33.19 5.15 4.82
N LYS A 136 33.81 5.35 5.99
CA LYS A 136 34.58 6.56 6.29
C LYS A 136 35.81 6.67 5.39
N LYS A 137 35.87 7.68 4.50
CA LYS A 137 37.12 8.39 4.13
C LYS A 137 36.93 9.71 3.35
N ARG A 138 35.71 10.10 2.98
CA ARG A 138 35.45 11.42 2.36
C ARG A 138 35.36 12.55 3.41
N GLN A 139 36.37 13.42 3.43
CA GLN A 139 36.33 14.82 3.93
C GLN A 139 36.30 15.11 5.46
N GLY A 140 36.81 14.25 6.34
CA GLY A 140 37.09 14.62 7.74
C GLY A 140 35.89 15.02 8.62
N ARG A 141 34.66 14.95 8.11
CA ARG A 141 33.43 15.21 8.89
C ARG A 141 33.16 14.09 9.89
N HIS A 142 32.51 14.45 10.99
CA HIS A 142 32.01 13.45 11.92
C HIS A 142 30.90 12.60 11.26
N LYS A 143 30.99 11.27 11.43
CA LYS A 143 30.18 10.29 10.69
C LYS A 143 28.66 10.48 10.87
N ALA A 144 28.24 10.91 12.06
CA ALA A 144 26.83 11.16 12.36
C ALA A 144 26.25 12.33 11.55
N ASP A 145 27.04 13.38 11.32
CA ASP A 145 26.64 14.54 10.52
C ASP A 145 26.51 14.17 9.05
N TYR A 146 27.48 13.45 8.49
CA TYR A 146 27.38 12.97 7.10
C TYR A 146 26.14 12.07 6.89
N GLN A 147 25.84 11.17 7.84
CA GLN A 147 24.62 10.37 7.79
C GLN A 147 23.34 11.23 7.91
N ARG A 148 23.34 12.28 8.74
CA ARG A 148 22.21 13.22 8.80
C ARG A 148 22.03 13.95 7.47
N ASP A 149 23.10 14.44 6.87
CA ASP A 149 23.11 15.22 5.63
C ASP A 149 22.56 14.38 4.44
N VAL A 150 23.02 13.13 4.28
CA VAL A 150 22.53 12.22 3.22
C VAL A 150 21.04 11.92 3.37
N PHE A 151 20.57 11.64 4.59
CA PHE A 151 19.15 11.38 4.84
C PHE A 151 18.28 12.64 4.69
N SER A 152 18.82 13.82 5.00
CA SER A 152 18.17 15.11 4.73
C SER A 152 18.02 15.35 3.23
N ARG A 153 19.08 15.13 2.44
CA ARG A 153 19.05 15.22 0.97
C ARG A 153 18.07 14.22 0.36
N LEU A 154 18.00 12.98 0.86
CA LEU A 154 16.98 12.01 0.45
C LEU A 154 15.55 12.51 0.67
N ARG A 155 15.26 13.11 1.84
CA ARG A 155 13.95 13.72 2.13
C ARG A 155 13.63 14.83 1.14
N GLN A 156 14.60 15.71 0.86
CA GLN A 156 14.47 16.82 -0.07
C GLN A 156 14.19 16.33 -1.51
N ILE A 157 14.87 15.28 -1.97
CA ILE A 157 14.60 14.64 -3.27
C ILE A 157 13.17 14.08 -3.33
N PHE A 158 12.69 13.43 -2.27
CA PHE A 158 11.32 12.91 -2.22
C PHE A 158 10.28 14.05 -2.25
N ILE A 159 10.54 15.16 -1.57
CA ILE A 159 9.66 16.35 -1.62
C ILE A 159 9.68 16.99 -3.01
N ALA A 160 10.84 17.11 -3.64
CA ALA A 160 10.95 17.63 -5.01
C ALA A 160 10.17 16.77 -6.01
N HIS A 161 10.29 15.44 -5.91
CA HIS A 161 9.50 14.47 -6.68
C HIS A 161 7.98 14.69 -6.50
N LEU A 162 7.51 14.71 -5.25
CA LEU A 162 6.09 14.92 -4.96
C LEU A 162 5.59 16.30 -5.41
N LYS A 163 6.42 17.36 -5.31
CA LYS A 163 6.11 18.70 -5.85
C LYS A 163 6.09 18.74 -7.38
N GLN A 164 6.87 17.90 -8.07
CA GLN A 164 6.76 17.72 -9.52
C GLN A 164 5.43 17.05 -9.89
N VAL A 165 5.04 15.99 -9.16
CA VAL A 165 3.74 15.32 -9.35
C VAL A 165 2.57 16.27 -9.06
N LYS A 166 2.60 17.03 -7.95
CA LYS A 166 1.62 18.09 -7.60
C LYS A 166 1.44 19.05 -8.78
N ARG A 167 2.54 19.65 -9.26
CA ARG A 167 2.51 20.62 -10.36
C ARG A 167 1.92 20.06 -11.65
N GLN A 168 2.30 18.84 -12.06
CA GLN A 168 1.80 18.23 -13.29
C GLN A 168 0.32 17.82 -13.16
N ALA A 169 -0.11 17.34 -11.99
CA ALA A 169 -1.51 17.09 -11.68
C ALA A 169 -2.35 18.37 -11.69
N GLU A 170 -1.93 19.43 -10.99
CA GLU A 170 -2.65 20.72 -10.94
C GLU A 170 -2.72 21.41 -12.30
N THR A 171 -1.65 21.33 -13.10
CA THR A 171 -1.64 21.80 -14.48
C THR A 171 -2.69 21.07 -15.31
N ARG A 172 -2.76 19.73 -15.20
CA ARG A 172 -3.79 18.93 -15.89
C ARG A 172 -5.20 19.26 -15.42
N ALA A 173 -5.40 19.37 -14.10
CA ALA A 173 -6.67 19.72 -13.48
C ALA A 173 -7.18 21.07 -14.01
N TYR A 174 -6.33 22.10 -14.05
CA TYR A 174 -6.68 23.41 -14.60
C TYR A 174 -7.16 23.32 -16.05
N PHE A 175 -6.46 22.58 -16.92
CA PHE A 175 -6.86 22.40 -18.32
C PHE A 175 -8.20 21.64 -18.48
N GLU A 176 -8.52 20.71 -17.59
CA GLU A 176 -9.78 19.96 -17.59
C GLU A 176 -10.93 20.63 -16.80
N ASN A 177 -10.68 21.84 -16.26
CA ASN A 177 -11.60 22.61 -15.41
C ASN A 177 -11.93 21.91 -14.07
N TYR A 178 -10.88 21.43 -13.41
CA TYR A 178 -10.88 20.79 -12.10
C TYR A 178 -10.06 21.54 -11.07
N GLU A 179 -10.42 21.34 -9.80
CA GLU A 179 -9.68 21.73 -8.61
C GLU A 179 -9.40 20.47 -7.79
N VAL A 180 -8.16 20.29 -7.34
CA VAL A 180 -7.77 19.12 -6.54
C VAL A 180 -8.16 19.41 -5.08
N VAL A 181 -9.24 18.77 -4.61
CA VAL A 181 -9.78 19.00 -3.27
C VAL A 181 -9.38 17.90 -2.26
N ALA A 182 -8.92 16.75 -2.74
CA ALA A 182 -8.60 15.60 -1.91
C ALA A 182 -7.47 14.75 -2.53
N VAL A 183 -6.72 14.04 -1.68
CA VAL A 183 -5.63 13.14 -2.09
C VAL A 183 -5.89 11.71 -1.62
N ALA A 184 -5.80 10.75 -2.54
CA ALA A 184 -5.94 9.32 -2.26
C ALA A 184 -4.60 8.58 -2.47
N ALA A 185 -3.95 8.12 -1.40
CA ALA A 185 -2.66 7.45 -1.49
C ALA A 185 -2.76 5.93 -1.29
N THR A 186 -2.16 5.14 -2.19
CA THR A 186 -1.98 3.69 -1.97
C THR A 186 -0.84 3.43 -0.99
N LEU A 187 -1.05 2.54 -0.02
CA LEU A 187 -0.06 2.13 0.97
C LEU A 187 0.31 0.65 0.84
N PRO A 188 1.59 0.27 0.99
CA PRO A 188 2.00 -1.12 1.05
C PRO A 188 1.58 -1.79 2.37
N PRO A 189 1.11 -3.04 2.36
CA PRO A 189 0.87 -3.82 3.59
C PRO A 189 2.16 -4.13 4.36
N ALA A 190 3.31 -4.13 3.68
CA ALA A 190 4.62 -4.36 4.29
C ALA A 190 5.08 -3.22 5.21
N TRP A 191 4.40 -2.06 5.20
CA TRP A 191 4.75 -0.91 6.01
C TRP A 191 4.11 -0.97 7.39
N THR A 192 4.88 -0.61 8.42
CA THR A 192 4.33 -0.42 9.78
C THR A 192 3.41 0.81 9.83
N ALA A 193 2.48 0.86 10.79
CA ALA A 193 1.65 2.04 11.02
C ALA A 193 2.48 3.34 11.14
N LYS A 194 3.61 3.30 11.86
CA LYS A 194 4.56 4.42 11.95
C LYS A 194 5.12 4.84 10.57
N THR A 195 5.48 3.88 9.74
CA THR A 195 5.96 4.11 8.36
C THR A 195 4.87 4.76 7.50
N GLN A 196 3.63 4.26 7.59
CA GLN A 196 2.46 4.79 6.90
C GLN A 196 2.15 6.23 7.35
N GLY A 197 2.07 6.49 8.65
CA GLY A 197 1.84 7.83 9.21
C GLY A 197 2.90 8.85 8.79
N ASN A 198 4.17 8.48 8.77
CA ASN A 198 5.26 9.34 8.30
C ASN A 198 5.12 9.71 6.81
N TYR A 199 4.67 8.78 5.97
CA TYR A 199 4.40 9.06 4.56
C TYR A 199 3.17 9.97 4.37
N LEU A 200 2.08 9.75 5.12
CA LEU A 200 0.91 10.63 5.07
C LEU A 200 1.24 12.05 5.55
N LYS A 201 2.08 12.20 6.59
CA LYS A 201 2.63 13.50 7.02
C LYS A 201 3.44 14.19 5.91
N LEU A 202 4.23 13.43 5.14
CA LEU A 202 4.99 13.96 4.00
C LEU A 202 4.09 14.42 2.84
N LEU A 203 2.98 13.73 2.58
CA LEU A 203 2.00 14.17 1.57
C LEU A 203 1.33 15.48 2.00
N ARG A 204 0.95 15.64 3.27
CA ARG A 204 0.38 16.88 3.82
C ARG A 204 1.32 18.07 3.73
N GLU A 205 2.63 17.87 3.85
CA GLU A 205 3.66 18.91 3.64
C GLU A 205 3.82 19.35 2.16
N VAL A 206 3.36 18.54 1.21
CA VAL A 206 3.40 18.88 -0.23
C VAL A 206 2.08 19.48 -0.70
N TRP A 207 0.96 18.92 -0.24
CA TRP A 207 -0.40 19.40 -0.48
C TRP A 207 -0.92 20.18 0.73
N GLU A 208 -0.17 21.22 1.12
CA GLU A 208 -0.45 22.08 2.29
C GLU A 208 -1.80 22.81 2.22
N ASP A 209 -2.33 22.99 1.01
CA ASP A 209 -3.61 23.66 0.73
C ASP A 209 -4.85 22.77 0.97
N ILE A 210 -4.66 21.45 1.13
CA ILE A 210 -5.75 20.47 1.27
C ILE A 210 -6.00 20.18 2.76
N PRO A 211 -7.25 20.18 3.25
CA PRO A 211 -7.56 19.89 4.65
C PRO A 211 -7.13 18.49 5.07
N ALA A 212 -6.76 18.32 6.34
CA ALA A 212 -6.24 17.05 6.84
C ALA A 212 -7.22 15.86 6.70
N ASP A 213 -8.53 16.10 6.75
CA ASP A 213 -9.57 15.09 6.64
C ASP A 213 -9.81 14.61 5.19
N ASP A 214 -9.39 15.41 4.18
CA ASP A 214 -9.44 15.11 2.74
C ASP A 214 -8.18 14.36 2.23
N PHE A 215 -7.33 13.88 3.16
CA PHE A 215 -6.28 12.90 2.88
C PHE A 215 -6.77 11.49 3.19
N HIS A 216 -6.98 10.72 2.14
CA HIS A 216 -7.44 9.34 2.22
C HIS A 216 -6.31 8.38 1.88
N TRP A 217 -6.40 7.17 2.43
CA TRP A 217 -5.47 6.11 2.13
C TRP A 217 -6.16 4.75 2.11
N LEU A 218 -5.60 3.84 1.32
CA LEU A 218 -6.08 2.48 1.11
C LEU A 218 -4.88 1.59 0.80
N GLU A 219 -5.00 0.30 1.07
CA GLU A 219 -3.95 -0.64 0.69
C GLU A 219 -3.94 -0.85 -0.83
N GLU A 220 -2.77 -1.09 -1.43
CA GLU A 220 -2.62 -1.26 -2.89
C GLU A 220 -3.61 -2.28 -3.47
N SER A 221 -3.90 -3.36 -2.75
CA SER A 221 -4.83 -4.39 -3.19
C SER A 221 -6.31 -4.02 -3.01
N GLU A 222 -6.64 -3.18 -2.04
CA GLU A 222 -7.99 -2.58 -1.95
C GLU A 222 -8.23 -1.70 -3.18
N ALA A 223 -7.23 -0.88 -3.54
CA ALA A 223 -7.29 -0.06 -4.74
C ALA A 223 -7.44 -0.91 -6.02
N ILE A 224 -6.61 -1.95 -6.22
CA ILE A 224 -6.76 -2.87 -7.37
C ILE A 224 -8.14 -3.56 -7.37
N GLY A 225 -8.68 -3.93 -6.21
CA GLY A 225 -10.03 -4.45 -6.07
C GLY A 225 -11.10 -3.46 -6.56
N HIS A 226 -10.98 -2.17 -6.19
CA HIS A 226 -11.88 -1.10 -6.64
C HIS A 226 -11.80 -0.88 -8.15
N TYR A 227 -10.60 -0.94 -8.73
CA TYR A 227 -10.44 -0.92 -10.19
C TYR A 227 -11.25 -2.03 -10.85
N LEU A 228 -11.13 -3.27 -10.37
CA LEU A 228 -11.81 -4.43 -10.97
C LEU A 228 -13.33 -4.34 -10.84
N LEU A 229 -13.84 -3.97 -9.65
CA LEU A 229 -15.27 -3.77 -9.43
C LEU A 229 -15.86 -2.66 -10.28
N ARG A 230 -15.19 -1.50 -10.34
CA ARG A 230 -15.77 -0.27 -10.92
C ARG A 230 -15.40 -0.05 -12.40
N ASN A 231 -14.55 -0.92 -12.97
CA ASN A 231 -14.17 -0.93 -14.38
C ASN A 231 -14.58 -2.24 -15.08
N ASN A 232 -15.82 -2.70 -14.83
CA ASN A 232 -16.49 -3.78 -15.56
C ASN A 232 -15.75 -5.13 -15.66
N SER A 233 -14.76 -5.40 -14.79
CA SER A 233 -14.02 -6.67 -14.78
C SER A 233 -14.78 -7.78 -14.04
N VAL A 234 -15.92 -7.45 -13.44
CA VAL A 234 -16.79 -8.31 -12.64
C VAL A 234 -18.22 -7.93 -13.04
N GLN A 235 -19.00 -8.89 -13.56
CA GLN A 235 -20.31 -8.59 -14.14
C GLN A 235 -21.45 -9.12 -13.25
N PRO A 236 -22.68 -8.56 -13.33
CA PRO A 236 -23.84 -9.08 -12.59
C PRO A 236 -24.11 -10.58 -12.79
N GLU A 237 -23.70 -11.11 -13.94
CA GLU A 237 -23.78 -12.54 -14.32
C GLU A 237 -22.71 -13.43 -13.65
N ASP A 238 -21.68 -12.85 -13.02
CA ASP A 238 -20.79 -13.59 -12.11
C ASP A 238 -21.43 -13.89 -10.74
N ARG A 239 -22.53 -13.22 -10.38
CA ARG A 239 -23.23 -13.35 -9.08
C ARG A 239 -23.56 -14.81 -8.77
N GLY A 240 -23.06 -15.31 -7.64
CA GLY A 240 -23.26 -16.70 -7.22
C GLY A 240 -22.36 -17.72 -7.92
N THR A 241 -21.54 -17.31 -8.88
CA THR A 241 -20.39 -18.09 -9.39
C THR A 241 -19.07 -17.62 -8.78
N ILE A 242 -19.00 -16.36 -8.36
CA ILE A 242 -17.88 -15.75 -7.65
C ILE A 242 -18.42 -15.02 -6.41
N ASP A 243 -17.96 -15.47 -5.24
CA ASP A 243 -18.23 -14.89 -3.92
C ASP A 243 -16.96 -14.31 -3.28
N THR A 244 -15.77 -14.51 -3.88
CA THR A 244 -14.49 -14.15 -3.28
C THR A 244 -13.43 -13.80 -4.34
N PHE A 245 -12.60 -12.79 -4.08
CA PHE A 245 -11.34 -12.56 -4.79
C PHE A 245 -10.15 -12.97 -3.94
N LEU A 246 -9.27 -13.79 -4.52
CA LEU A 246 -7.91 -14.01 -4.03
C LEU A 246 -6.97 -13.13 -4.87
N LEU A 247 -6.70 -11.92 -4.39
CA LEU A 247 -5.95 -10.89 -5.11
C LEU A 247 -4.46 -10.95 -4.74
N ASN A 248 -3.62 -11.09 -5.75
CA ASN A 248 -2.17 -11.22 -5.61
C ASN A 248 -1.47 -10.12 -6.41
N ASN A 249 -0.87 -9.16 -5.71
CA ASN A 249 -0.05 -8.11 -6.30
C ASN A 249 1.43 -8.45 -6.16
N PHE A 250 2.04 -9.00 -7.22
CA PHE A 250 3.46 -9.34 -7.28
C PHE A 250 4.28 -8.19 -7.87
N GLY A 251 4.63 -7.24 -7.00
CA GLY A 251 5.51 -6.12 -7.33
C GLY A 251 6.98 -6.53 -7.52
N GLY A 252 7.86 -5.53 -7.66
CA GLY A 252 9.29 -5.77 -7.92
C GLY A 252 10.11 -6.35 -6.76
N HIS A 253 9.59 -6.29 -5.53
CA HIS A 253 10.32 -6.63 -4.29
C HIS A 253 9.48 -7.32 -3.21
N THR A 254 8.16 -7.37 -3.40
CA THR A 254 7.20 -8.04 -2.52
C THR A 254 6.07 -8.59 -3.37
N MET A 255 5.53 -9.75 -2.98
CA MET A 255 4.20 -10.18 -3.35
C MET A 255 3.27 -10.02 -2.15
N SER A 256 2.14 -9.35 -2.35
CA SER A 256 1.07 -9.27 -1.35
C SER A 256 -0.18 -10.01 -1.81
N SER A 257 -0.78 -10.76 -0.90
CA SER A 257 -1.93 -11.64 -1.15
C SER A 257 -3.07 -11.34 -0.17
N TYR A 258 -4.27 -11.16 -0.72
CA TYR A 258 -5.47 -10.70 -0.03
C TYR A 258 -6.68 -11.55 -0.39
N THR A 259 -7.55 -11.77 0.60
CA THR A 259 -8.86 -12.39 0.40
C THR A 259 -9.94 -11.35 0.65
N PHE A 260 -10.75 -11.09 -0.37
CA PHE A 260 -11.88 -10.17 -0.31
C PHE A 260 -13.18 -10.92 -0.57
N GLU A 261 -14.15 -10.85 0.34
CA GLU A 261 -15.49 -11.39 0.11
C GLU A 261 -16.33 -10.39 -0.68
N LEU A 262 -17.08 -10.89 -1.66
CA LEU A 262 -17.99 -10.11 -2.50
C LEU A 262 -19.40 -10.17 -1.97
N VAL A 263 -19.99 -9.00 -1.74
CA VAL A 263 -21.41 -8.86 -1.45
C VAL A 263 -22.06 -7.98 -2.51
N TRP A 264 -23.00 -8.61 -3.21
CA TRP A 264 -23.85 -8.00 -4.21
C TRP A 264 -24.99 -7.24 -3.54
N GLN A 265 -25.26 -6.02 -4.02
CA GLN A 265 -26.45 -5.27 -3.65
C GLN A 265 -27.73 -6.02 -4.06
N ASN A 266 -28.86 -5.59 -3.50
CA ASN A 266 -30.12 -6.35 -3.56
C ASN A 266 -30.64 -6.55 -4.99
N ASP A 267 -30.56 -5.50 -5.79
CA ASP A 267 -30.87 -5.46 -7.23
C ASP A 267 -29.87 -6.26 -8.08
N GLY A 268 -28.68 -6.56 -7.55
CA GLY A 268 -27.58 -7.19 -8.27
C GLY A 268 -26.83 -6.26 -9.23
N SER A 269 -27.12 -4.94 -9.24
CA SER A 269 -26.49 -3.99 -10.16
C SER A 269 -25.03 -3.71 -9.81
N ASN A 270 -24.70 -3.78 -8.53
CA ASN A 270 -23.40 -3.44 -7.98
C ASN A 270 -22.93 -4.49 -6.98
N ALA A 271 -21.62 -4.74 -6.96
CA ALA A 271 -20.94 -5.43 -5.88
C ALA A 271 -20.10 -4.44 -5.06
N SER A 272 -19.94 -4.78 -3.79
CA SER A 272 -18.88 -4.26 -2.91
C SER A 272 -18.05 -5.45 -2.44
N PHE A 273 -16.78 -5.23 -2.07
CA PHE A 273 -15.98 -6.25 -1.41
C PHE A 273 -15.54 -5.79 -0.02
N PHE A 274 -15.23 -6.73 0.87
CA PHE A 274 -14.57 -6.42 2.13
C PHE A 274 -13.51 -7.45 2.51
N THR A 275 -12.50 -6.98 3.23
CA THR A 275 -11.32 -7.75 3.61
C THR A 275 -11.65 -8.66 4.80
N THR A 276 -11.57 -9.99 4.63
CA THR A 276 -11.91 -10.95 5.71
C THR A 276 -10.71 -11.65 6.32
N SER A 277 -9.55 -11.56 5.68
CA SER A 277 -8.27 -12.04 6.20
C SER A 277 -7.25 -10.90 6.29
N ASN A 278 -6.39 -10.92 7.31
CA ASN A 278 -5.18 -10.08 7.32
C ASN A 278 -4.39 -10.29 6.02
N SER A 279 -3.86 -9.19 5.48
CA SER A 279 -3.00 -9.26 4.30
C SER A 279 -1.74 -10.06 4.58
N THR A 280 -1.30 -10.83 3.60
CA THR A 280 -0.04 -11.57 3.69
C THR A 280 0.96 -10.97 2.71
N CYS A 281 2.22 -10.83 3.14
CA CYS A 281 3.27 -10.23 2.34
C CYS A 281 4.51 -11.12 2.38
N THR A 282 5.06 -11.42 1.21
CA THR A 282 6.30 -12.19 1.02
C THR A 282 7.30 -11.35 0.24
N TYR A 283 8.59 -11.48 0.57
CA TYR A 283 9.67 -10.77 -0.10
C TYR A 283 10.14 -11.55 -1.33
N GLY A 284 10.47 -10.81 -2.40
CA GLY A 284 10.85 -11.36 -3.70
C GLY A 284 10.26 -10.54 -4.85
N GLY A 285 10.75 -10.76 -6.07
CA GLY A 285 10.21 -10.14 -7.28
C GLY A 285 11.28 -9.77 -8.30
N SER A 286 10.81 -9.24 -9.43
CA SER A 286 11.63 -9.03 -10.63
C SER A 286 12.64 -7.88 -10.54
N GLU A 287 12.43 -6.85 -9.70
CA GLU A 287 13.48 -5.85 -9.42
C GLU A 287 14.52 -6.42 -8.44
N MET A 288 14.12 -7.26 -7.47
CA MET A 288 15.07 -7.98 -6.61
C MET A 288 15.99 -8.89 -7.45
N HIS A 289 15.43 -9.59 -8.45
CA HIS A 289 16.24 -10.38 -9.39
C HIS A 289 17.18 -9.49 -10.22
N THR A 290 16.71 -8.31 -10.65
CA THR A 290 17.54 -7.32 -11.37
C THR A 290 18.72 -6.83 -10.53
N LEU A 291 18.54 -6.67 -9.20
CA LEU A 291 19.60 -6.31 -8.27
C LEU A 291 20.63 -7.43 -8.09
N LEU A 292 20.21 -8.69 -7.96
CA LEU A 292 21.14 -9.83 -7.89
C LEU A 292 21.97 -9.98 -9.19
N VAL A 293 21.35 -9.73 -10.35
CA VAL A 293 22.06 -9.68 -11.64
C VAL A 293 23.07 -8.53 -11.69
N LYS A 294 22.72 -7.34 -11.20
CA LYS A 294 23.64 -6.19 -11.06
C LYS A 294 24.85 -6.54 -10.17
N GLU A 295 24.62 -7.15 -9.02
CA GLU A 295 25.68 -7.57 -8.07
C GLU A 295 26.61 -8.60 -8.72
N HIS A 296 26.08 -9.64 -9.36
CA HIS A 296 26.88 -10.68 -10.06
C HIS A 296 27.71 -10.14 -11.23
N ILE A 297 27.21 -9.15 -11.96
CA ILE A 297 27.96 -8.48 -13.03
C ILE A 297 29.09 -7.62 -12.43
N GLN A 298 28.83 -6.93 -11.32
CA GLN A 298 29.84 -6.13 -10.62
C GLN A 298 30.97 -7.02 -10.09
N GLU A 299 30.65 -8.17 -9.48
CA GLU A 299 31.61 -9.17 -9.03
C GLU A 299 32.50 -9.67 -10.19
N GLN A 300 31.91 -9.96 -11.36
CA GLN A 300 32.69 -10.34 -12.54
C GLN A 300 33.56 -9.22 -13.11
N ILE A 301 33.14 -7.96 -13.04
CA ILE A 301 33.97 -6.81 -13.45
C ILE A 301 35.21 -6.71 -12.55
N GLU A 302 35.04 -6.95 -11.25
CA GLU A 302 36.11 -6.94 -10.25
C GLU A 302 37.05 -8.14 -10.43
N GLN A 303 36.52 -9.37 -10.53
CA GLN A 303 37.31 -10.60 -10.77
C GLN A 303 38.13 -10.54 -12.07
N ARG A 304 37.60 -9.92 -13.12
CA ARG A 304 38.30 -9.75 -14.41
C ARG A 304 39.32 -8.59 -14.40
N ASN A 305 39.50 -7.88 -13.28
CA ASN A 305 40.40 -6.73 -13.13
C ASN A 305 40.28 -5.70 -14.27
N LEU A 306 39.04 -5.44 -14.72
CA LEU A 306 38.79 -4.52 -15.81
C LEU A 306 39.13 -3.07 -15.40
N LYS A 307 40.25 -2.56 -15.93
CA LYS A 307 40.63 -1.13 -15.82
C LYS A 307 39.57 -0.27 -16.52
N LEU A 308 38.65 0.26 -15.72
CA LEU A 308 37.49 1.08 -16.12
C LEU A 308 37.50 2.38 -15.31
N THR A 309 37.16 3.52 -15.91
CA THR A 309 36.79 4.72 -15.14
C THR A 309 35.42 4.54 -14.47
N ASP A 310 35.07 5.41 -13.52
CA ASP A 310 33.74 5.39 -12.89
C ASP A 310 32.62 5.61 -13.92
N GLU A 311 32.84 6.49 -14.90
CA GLU A 311 31.90 6.74 -16.00
C GLU A 311 31.75 5.53 -16.93
N GLU A 312 32.86 4.88 -17.29
CA GLU A 312 32.82 3.64 -18.09
C GLU A 312 32.11 2.51 -17.34
N ARG A 313 32.38 2.36 -16.03
CA ARG A 313 31.73 1.35 -15.19
C ARG A 313 30.23 1.59 -15.10
N GLN A 314 29.80 2.83 -14.88
CA GLN A 314 28.38 3.21 -14.88
C GLN A 314 27.73 3.00 -16.26
N HIS A 315 28.42 3.34 -17.36
CA HIS A 315 27.91 3.15 -18.72
C HIS A 315 27.76 1.66 -19.06
N LEU A 316 28.78 0.86 -18.76
CA LEU A 316 28.80 -0.58 -18.96
C LEU A 316 27.67 -1.27 -18.19
N MET A 317 27.56 -0.99 -16.89
CA MET A 317 26.48 -1.54 -16.06
C MET A 317 25.10 -1.05 -16.55
N LYS A 318 24.98 0.19 -17.06
CA LYS A 318 23.74 0.69 -17.68
C LYS A 318 23.37 -0.14 -18.90
N LYS A 319 24.32 -0.42 -19.79
CA LYS A 319 24.10 -1.25 -20.97
C LYS A 319 23.75 -2.69 -20.64
N CYS A 320 24.41 -3.29 -19.65
CA CYS A 320 24.06 -4.61 -19.14
C CYS A 320 22.62 -4.67 -18.61
N LEU A 321 22.20 -3.72 -17.77
CA LEU A 321 20.84 -3.72 -17.20
C LEU A 321 19.75 -3.34 -18.22
N GLU A 322 20.07 -2.50 -19.21
CA GLU A 322 19.21 -2.29 -20.40
C GLU A 322 19.03 -3.62 -21.16
N TYR A 323 20.13 -4.27 -21.55
CA TYR A 323 20.10 -5.55 -22.27
C TYR A 323 19.29 -6.63 -21.54
N TYR A 324 19.56 -6.83 -20.25
CA TYR A 324 18.85 -7.81 -19.42
C TYR A 324 17.35 -7.53 -19.34
N ARG A 325 16.94 -6.27 -19.19
CA ARG A 325 15.51 -5.90 -19.12
C ARG A 325 14.77 -6.14 -20.43
N HIS A 326 15.38 -5.83 -21.58
CA HIS A 326 14.72 -5.98 -22.88
C HIS A 326 14.68 -7.43 -23.39
N ASN A 327 15.70 -8.24 -23.09
CA ASN A 327 15.89 -9.53 -23.77
C ASN A 327 15.69 -10.76 -22.86
N LEU A 328 15.77 -10.61 -21.54
CA LEU A 328 15.88 -11.75 -20.61
C LEU A 328 14.83 -11.75 -19.48
N ARG A 329 14.52 -10.59 -18.91
CA ARG A 329 13.66 -10.46 -17.71
C ARG A 329 12.27 -11.09 -17.85
N GLU A 330 11.70 -11.08 -19.04
CA GLU A 330 10.37 -11.65 -19.32
C GLU A 330 10.36 -13.19 -19.41
N ASP A 331 11.52 -13.85 -19.51
CA ASP A 331 11.62 -15.30 -19.77
C ASP A 331 12.70 -15.97 -18.89
N LEU A 332 12.82 -15.52 -17.64
CA LEU A 332 13.78 -16.08 -16.67
C LEU A 332 13.42 -17.52 -16.31
N THR A 333 14.22 -18.46 -16.79
CA THR A 333 14.23 -19.88 -16.43
C THR A 333 15.31 -20.16 -15.38
N ASP A 334 15.59 -21.44 -15.13
CA ASP A 334 16.73 -21.94 -14.37
C ASP A 334 17.98 -22.23 -15.24
N GLU A 335 17.94 -21.85 -16.53
CA GLU A 335 19.03 -22.03 -17.49
C GLU A 335 20.05 -20.89 -17.44
N SER A 336 21.26 -21.14 -17.93
CA SER A 336 22.32 -20.12 -18.03
C SER A 336 22.00 -19.06 -19.09
N PHE A 337 22.32 -17.80 -18.82
CA PHE A 337 22.21 -16.73 -19.81
C PHE A 337 23.38 -15.74 -19.73
N THR A 338 23.58 -15.00 -20.83
CA THR A 338 24.64 -14.01 -20.96
C THR A 338 24.04 -12.61 -21.03
N VAL A 339 24.54 -11.69 -20.20
CA VAL A 339 24.21 -10.27 -20.27
C VAL A 339 25.30 -9.53 -21.05
N ARG A 340 24.90 -8.62 -21.94
CA ARG A 340 25.82 -7.86 -22.82
C ARG A 340 25.80 -6.37 -22.50
N GLY A 341 26.96 -5.72 -22.59
CA GLY A 341 27.04 -4.26 -22.54
C GLY A 341 28.40 -3.72 -22.98
N SER A 342 28.40 -2.54 -23.58
CA SER A 342 29.61 -1.86 -24.06
C SER A 342 30.16 -0.87 -23.03
N ARG A 343 31.49 -0.69 -23.00
CA ARG A 343 32.16 0.34 -22.17
C ARG A 343 31.82 1.76 -22.61
N THR A 344 31.62 1.95 -23.91
CA THR A 344 31.36 3.24 -24.55
C THR A 344 30.29 3.08 -25.63
N ARG A 345 29.72 4.19 -26.12
CA ARG A 345 28.60 4.20 -27.09
C ARG A 345 28.87 3.39 -28.37
N ASN A 346 30.14 3.31 -28.79
CA ASN A 346 30.57 2.61 -30.01
C ASN A 346 31.57 1.46 -29.69
N GLY A 347 31.72 1.08 -28.41
CA GLY A 347 32.65 0.04 -27.99
C GLY A 347 32.12 -1.37 -28.29
N LYS A 348 33.03 -2.35 -28.36
CA LYS A 348 32.66 -3.77 -28.40
C LYS A 348 31.93 -4.15 -27.10
N ASP A 349 30.89 -4.97 -27.22
CA ASP A 349 30.21 -5.54 -26.07
C ASP A 349 31.12 -6.47 -25.26
N LEU A 350 31.04 -6.34 -23.95
CA LEU A 350 31.52 -7.31 -22.97
C LEU A 350 30.36 -8.23 -22.58
N GLU A 351 30.68 -9.50 -22.39
CA GLU A 351 29.72 -10.56 -22.06
C GLU A 351 29.91 -11.03 -20.61
N PHE A 352 28.83 -11.10 -19.84
CA PHE A 352 28.79 -11.53 -18.45
C PHE A 352 27.87 -12.74 -18.31
N GLU A 353 28.44 -13.88 -17.92
CA GLU A 353 27.70 -15.15 -17.85
C GLU A 353 27.04 -15.30 -16.48
N LEU A 354 25.79 -15.74 -16.47
CA LEU A 354 25.13 -16.30 -15.30
C LEU A 354 24.95 -17.79 -15.56
N SER A 355 25.68 -18.61 -14.81
CA SER A 355 25.57 -20.07 -14.88
C SER A 355 24.19 -20.53 -14.42
N ALA A 356 23.76 -21.72 -14.87
CA ALA A 356 22.48 -22.30 -14.48
C ALA A 356 22.32 -22.47 -12.95
N GLU A 357 23.42 -22.66 -12.21
CA GLU A 357 23.41 -22.66 -10.75
C GLU A 357 23.07 -21.28 -10.16
N THR A 358 23.69 -20.22 -10.68
CA THR A 358 23.39 -18.84 -10.29
C THR A 358 21.94 -18.48 -10.62
N CYS A 359 21.45 -18.84 -11.81
CA CYS A 359 20.06 -18.62 -12.21
C CYS A 359 19.08 -19.34 -11.28
N ARG A 360 19.31 -20.64 -10.97
CA ARG A 360 18.51 -21.38 -9.98
C ARG A 360 18.47 -20.68 -8.62
N ARG A 361 19.63 -20.25 -8.11
CA ARG A 361 19.74 -19.56 -6.83
C ARG A 361 18.95 -18.25 -6.82
N PHE A 362 19.09 -17.44 -7.86
CA PHE A 362 18.40 -16.14 -7.97
C PHE A 362 16.88 -16.33 -8.15
N TYR A 363 16.44 -17.31 -8.95
CA TYR A 363 15.03 -17.63 -9.11
C TYR A 363 14.40 -18.11 -7.79
N ALA A 364 15.08 -18.99 -7.05
CA ALA A 364 14.61 -19.47 -5.76
C ALA A 364 14.46 -18.35 -4.71
N VAL A 365 15.42 -17.42 -4.66
CA VAL A 365 15.38 -16.25 -3.77
C VAL A 365 14.30 -15.26 -4.16
N CYS A 366 14.12 -14.96 -5.45
CA CYS A 366 13.23 -13.90 -5.92
C CYS A 366 11.79 -14.34 -6.18
N PHE A 367 11.56 -15.59 -6.59
CA PHE A 367 10.24 -16.09 -6.98
C PHE A 367 9.78 -17.31 -6.17
N GLY A 368 10.72 -18.14 -5.69
CA GLY A 368 10.40 -19.40 -5.00
C GLY A 368 9.45 -19.25 -3.81
N LYS A 369 9.83 -18.47 -2.79
CA LYS A 369 8.99 -18.27 -1.60
C LYS A 369 7.66 -17.54 -1.88
N PRO A 370 7.61 -16.46 -2.69
CA PRO A 370 6.33 -15.89 -3.13
C PRO A 370 5.41 -16.89 -3.82
N LEU A 371 5.92 -17.66 -4.80
CA LEU A 371 5.11 -18.63 -5.54
C LEU A 371 4.64 -19.78 -4.66
N GLN A 372 5.46 -20.27 -3.71
CA GLN A 372 5.03 -21.24 -2.72
C GLN A 372 3.80 -20.73 -1.94
N HIS A 373 3.88 -19.53 -1.37
CA HIS A 373 2.79 -18.93 -0.59
C HIS A 373 1.52 -18.70 -1.43
N LEU A 374 1.68 -18.27 -2.69
CA LEU A 374 0.57 -18.16 -3.64
C LEU A 374 -0.07 -19.52 -3.92
N PHE A 375 0.73 -20.56 -4.12
CA PHE A 375 0.25 -21.90 -4.46
C PHE A 375 -0.43 -22.58 -3.27
N GLU A 376 0.02 -22.34 -2.05
CA GLU A 376 -0.66 -22.71 -0.81
C GLU A 376 -2.01 -22.01 -0.70
N LYS A 377 -2.08 -20.68 -0.95
CA LYS A 377 -3.35 -19.93 -0.94
C LYS A 377 -4.34 -20.38 -2.03
N ILE A 378 -3.85 -20.78 -3.20
CA ILE A 378 -4.69 -21.36 -4.27
C ILE A 378 -5.23 -22.73 -3.86
N ASP A 379 -4.44 -23.58 -3.19
CA ASP A 379 -4.91 -24.88 -2.69
C ASP A 379 -5.95 -24.71 -1.57
N GLU A 380 -5.76 -23.76 -0.65
CA GLU A 380 -6.73 -23.42 0.40
C GLU A 380 -8.11 -23.02 -0.18
N HIS A 381 -8.12 -22.33 -1.32
CA HIS A 381 -9.35 -21.85 -1.99
C HIS A 381 -9.79 -22.74 -3.15
N ALA A 382 -9.16 -23.91 -3.35
CA ALA A 382 -9.50 -24.79 -4.46
C ALA A 382 -10.96 -25.28 -4.37
N ARG A 383 -11.68 -25.25 -5.50
CA ARG A 383 -13.10 -25.66 -5.62
C ARG A 383 -14.09 -24.79 -4.84
N THR A 384 -13.70 -23.60 -4.36
CA THR A 384 -14.63 -22.58 -3.84
C THR A 384 -15.09 -21.64 -4.95
N HIS A 385 -16.06 -20.76 -4.68
CA HIS A 385 -16.46 -19.67 -5.59
C HIS A 385 -15.46 -18.49 -5.56
N THR A 386 -14.17 -18.80 -5.65
CA THR A 386 -13.07 -17.82 -5.59
C THR A 386 -12.46 -17.60 -6.97
N MET A 387 -12.33 -16.34 -7.37
CA MET A 387 -11.58 -15.93 -8.54
C MET A 387 -10.19 -15.43 -8.12
N VAL A 388 -9.15 -15.90 -8.80
CA VAL A 388 -7.77 -15.47 -8.55
C VAL A 388 -7.47 -14.23 -9.40
N VAL A 389 -7.00 -13.15 -8.78
CA VAL A 389 -6.55 -11.95 -9.48
C VAL A 389 -5.02 -11.90 -9.44
N LEU A 390 -4.41 -11.76 -10.62
CA LEU A 390 -2.97 -11.63 -10.79
C LEU A 390 -2.64 -10.21 -11.25
N SER A 391 -1.85 -9.49 -10.46
CA SER A 391 -1.45 -8.10 -10.72
C SER A 391 0.01 -7.86 -10.34
N GLY A 392 0.63 -6.83 -10.93
CA GLY A 392 2.00 -6.41 -10.62
C GLY A 392 3.07 -7.00 -11.55
N GLY A 393 4.09 -6.17 -11.82
CA GLY A 393 5.06 -6.39 -12.90
C GLY A 393 5.96 -7.63 -12.80
N SER A 394 5.92 -8.42 -11.72
CA SER A 394 6.60 -9.71 -11.68
C SER A 394 5.82 -10.83 -12.39
N PHE A 395 4.52 -10.68 -12.63
CA PHE A 395 3.75 -11.58 -13.50
C PHE A 395 3.96 -11.33 -15.00
N LEU A 396 4.71 -10.30 -15.40
CA LEU A 396 5.20 -10.14 -16.78
C LEU A 396 6.24 -11.20 -17.16
N ASN A 397 6.83 -11.88 -16.17
CA ASN A 397 7.67 -13.04 -16.44
C ASN A 397 6.80 -14.25 -16.84
N LYS A 398 7.00 -14.76 -18.06
CA LYS A 398 6.21 -15.83 -18.67
C LYS A 398 6.27 -17.12 -17.86
N VAL A 399 7.45 -17.50 -17.33
CA VAL A 399 7.62 -18.73 -16.54
C VAL A 399 6.79 -18.67 -15.27
N VAL A 400 6.93 -17.58 -14.49
CA VAL A 400 6.15 -17.30 -13.27
C VAL A 400 4.64 -17.30 -13.58
N LEU A 401 4.23 -16.65 -14.66
CA LEU A 401 2.83 -16.55 -15.09
C LEU A 401 2.25 -17.91 -15.50
N LEU A 402 2.97 -18.68 -16.32
CA LEU A 402 2.54 -20.00 -16.80
C LEU A 402 2.45 -21.03 -15.66
N GLN A 403 3.42 -21.06 -14.75
CA GLN A 403 3.37 -21.89 -13.54
C GLN A 403 2.14 -21.54 -12.69
N THR A 404 1.87 -20.25 -12.49
CA THR A 404 0.71 -19.77 -11.73
C THR A 404 -0.61 -20.15 -12.42
N LYS A 405 -0.74 -19.92 -13.73
CA LYS A 405 -1.92 -20.35 -14.51
C LYS A 405 -2.15 -21.85 -14.43
N ALA A 406 -1.12 -22.67 -14.59
CA ALA A 406 -1.22 -24.12 -14.50
C ALA A 406 -1.73 -24.58 -13.11
N LYS A 407 -1.27 -23.93 -12.03
CA LYS A 407 -1.76 -24.17 -10.67
C LYS A 407 -3.25 -23.82 -10.52
N ILE A 408 -3.67 -22.65 -10.99
CA ILE A 408 -5.07 -22.19 -10.93
C ILE A 408 -6.01 -23.11 -11.74
N VAL A 409 -5.61 -23.48 -12.96
CA VAL A 409 -6.38 -24.39 -13.83
C VAL A 409 -6.50 -25.78 -13.18
N LYS A 410 -5.43 -26.29 -12.55
CA LYS A 410 -5.46 -27.54 -11.78
C LYS A 410 -6.42 -27.47 -10.58
N ALA A 411 -6.53 -26.30 -9.94
CA ALA A 411 -7.49 -26.03 -8.86
C ALA A 411 -8.93 -25.81 -9.35
N ARG A 412 -9.16 -25.72 -10.68
CA ARG A 412 -10.44 -25.44 -11.35
C ARG A 412 -11.06 -24.09 -10.99
N MET A 413 -10.22 -23.07 -10.81
CA MET A 413 -10.66 -21.71 -10.44
C MET A 413 -10.70 -20.77 -11.66
N LYS A 414 -11.58 -19.77 -11.63
CA LYS A 414 -11.53 -18.62 -12.55
C LYS A 414 -10.33 -17.73 -12.19
N PHE A 415 -9.77 -17.00 -13.15
CA PHE A 415 -8.78 -15.95 -12.86
C PHE A 415 -8.86 -14.76 -13.82
N ILE A 416 -8.33 -13.62 -13.37
CA ILE A 416 -8.11 -12.41 -14.18
C ILE A 416 -6.65 -12.01 -14.09
N GLU A 417 -6.06 -11.72 -15.24
CA GLU A 417 -4.77 -11.04 -15.36
C GLU A 417 -5.05 -9.55 -15.54
N THR A 418 -4.60 -8.69 -14.62
CA THR A 418 -4.86 -7.25 -14.75
C THR A 418 -4.18 -6.64 -15.98
N ASP A 419 -3.10 -7.26 -16.47
CA ASP A 419 -2.40 -6.88 -17.71
C ASP A 419 -3.19 -7.24 -18.99
N GLY A 420 -4.24 -8.07 -18.88
CA GLY A 420 -5.11 -8.48 -19.98
C GLY A 420 -6.43 -7.71 -20.10
N VAL A 421 -6.71 -6.75 -19.20
CA VAL A 421 -7.96 -5.97 -19.19
C VAL A 421 -7.97 -4.99 -20.37
N ARG A 422 -8.99 -5.09 -21.23
CA ARG A 422 -9.00 -4.49 -22.59
C ARG A 422 -9.00 -2.96 -22.62
N ASP A 423 -9.56 -2.29 -21.61
CA ASP A 423 -9.76 -0.84 -21.62
C ASP A 423 -8.68 -0.04 -20.86
N ALA A 424 -7.65 -0.72 -20.34
CA ALA A 424 -6.55 -0.06 -19.65
C ALA A 424 -5.57 0.58 -20.64
N GLY A 425 -5.86 1.82 -21.06
CA GLY A 425 -4.91 2.67 -21.80
C GLY A 425 -3.58 2.92 -21.07
N ASN A 426 -3.46 2.50 -19.81
CA ASN A 426 -2.19 2.49 -19.08
C ASN A 426 -2.16 1.44 -17.94
N ARG A 427 -1.56 0.26 -18.20
CA ARG A 427 -1.57 -0.89 -17.27
C ARG A 427 -0.92 -0.60 -15.91
N SER A 428 0.06 0.28 -15.86
CA SER A 428 0.77 0.63 -14.61
C SER A 428 -0.03 1.53 -13.66
N ALA A 429 -1.15 2.11 -14.11
CA ALA A 429 -1.96 3.05 -13.34
C ALA A 429 -3.10 2.39 -12.53
N ILE A 430 -3.29 1.08 -12.60
CA ILE A 430 -4.43 0.36 -11.99
C ILE A 430 -4.60 0.67 -10.49
N ALA A 431 -3.50 0.75 -9.74
CA ALA A 431 -3.53 1.05 -8.31
C ALA A 431 -3.99 2.50 -8.01
N CYS A 432 -3.45 3.51 -8.70
CA CYS A 432 -3.90 4.90 -8.46
C CYS A 432 -5.32 5.15 -9.01
N VAL A 433 -5.69 4.57 -10.16
CA VAL A 433 -7.06 4.65 -10.68
C VAL A 433 -8.07 4.01 -9.73
N GLY A 434 -7.74 2.83 -9.20
CA GLY A 434 -8.56 2.14 -8.21
C GLY A 434 -8.73 2.95 -6.91
N ALA A 435 -7.68 3.63 -6.45
CA ALA A 435 -7.73 4.53 -5.31
C ALA A 435 -8.67 5.72 -5.54
N ALA A 436 -8.68 6.30 -6.74
CA ALA A 436 -9.62 7.37 -7.09
C ALA A 436 -11.08 6.86 -7.16
N LEU A 437 -11.30 5.70 -7.79
CA LEU A 437 -12.61 5.06 -7.91
C LEU A 437 -13.20 4.73 -6.53
N ALA A 438 -12.38 4.26 -5.59
CA ALA A 438 -12.79 3.98 -4.22
C ALA A 438 -13.39 5.20 -3.51
N LEU A 439 -12.84 6.40 -3.74
CA LEU A 439 -13.37 7.64 -3.17
C LEU A 439 -14.59 8.17 -3.93
N ARG A 440 -14.62 8.07 -5.27
CA ARG A 440 -15.80 8.47 -6.05
C ARG A 440 -17.04 7.70 -5.59
N HIS A 441 -16.89 6.38 -5.50
CA HIS A 441 -17.93 5.41 -5.11
C HIS A 441 -18.04 5.17 -3.59
N ALA A 442 -17.46 6.04 -2.76
CA ALA A 442 -17.57 5.95 -1.30
C ALA A 442 -18.96 6.41 -0.82
N ILE A 443 -19.68 5.55 -0.10
CA ILE A 443 -20.97 5.88 0.51
C ILE A 443 -20.79 6.50 1.91
N THR A 444 -21.79 7.24 2.36
CA THR A 444 -21.88 7.71 3.74
C THR A 444 -22.14 6.55 4.70
N VAL A 445 -21.90 6.76 6.00
CA VAL A 445 -22.29 5.78 7.03
C VAL A 445 -23.79 5.53 6.97
N ARG A 446 -24.63 6.56 6.80
CA ARG A 446 -26.09 6.41 6.70
C ARG A 446 -26.51 5.49 5.56
N GLU A 447 -26.01 5.72 4.35
CA GLU A 447 -26.31 4.87 3.18
C GLU A 447 -25.82 3.43 3.37
N PHE A 448 -24.70 3.21 4.06
CA PHE A 448 -24.28 1.87 4.46
C PHE A 448 -25.26 1.26 5.46
N MET A 449 -25.66 2.01 6.48
CA MET A 449 -26.56 1.55 7.54
C MET A 449 -27.94 1.15 7.00
N ASP A 450 -28.43 1.77 5.92
CA ASP A 450 -29.68 1.41 5.23
C ASP A 450 -29.63 0.04 4.52
N GLY A 451 -28.43 -0.45 4.18
CA GLY A 451 -28.20 -1.78 3.60
C GLY A 451 -27.78 -2.86 4.60
N ALA A 452 -27.24 -2.45 5.75
CA ALA A 452 -26.54 -3.32 6.69
C ALA A 452 -27.44 -4.00 7.74
N VAL A 453 -27.01 -5.18 8.17
CA VAL A 453 -27.65 -5.96 9.26
C VAL A 453 -26.59 -6.45 10.22
N PHE A 454 -26.79 -6.18 11.51
CA PHE A 454 -25.85 -6.57 12.57
C PHE A 454 -26.47 -7.67 13.44
N ALA A 455 -25.67 -8.67 13.80
CA ALA A 455 -26.07 -9.81 14.62
C ALA A 455 -25.03 -10.12 15.70
N VAL A 456 -25.42 -10.86 16.73
CA VAL A 456 -24.47 -11.37 17.74
C VAL A 456 -24.04 -12.80 17.37
N LYS A 457 -22.74 -12.98 17.16
CA LYS A 457 -22.07 -14.28 17.07
C LYS A 457 -21.70 -14.70 18.49
N ASP A 458 -22.57 -15.47 19.14
CA ASP A 458 -22.41 -15.99 20.50
C ASP A 458 -21.99 -17.48 20.54
N ALA A 459 -21.94 -18.06 21.74
CA ALA A 459 -21.57 -19.47 21.93
C ALA A 459 -22.55 -20.47 21.26
N THR A 460 -23.80 -20.08 21.06
CA THR A 460 -24.80 -20.92 20.37
C THR A 460 -24.69 -20.77 18.86
N SER A 461 -24.49 -19.53 18.39
CA SER A 461 -24.34 -19.14 16.99
C SER A 461 -23.11 -19.80 16.35
N ALA A 462 -22.05 -20.07 17.12
CA ALA A 462 -20.89 -20.84 16.65
C ALA A 462 -21.23 -22.29 16.20
N LYS A 463 -22.42 -22.82 16.54
CA LYS A 463 -22.92 -24.12 16.08
C LYS A 463 -23.80 -24.02 14.84
N PHE A 464 -24.14 -22.81 14.39
CA PHE A 464 -25.05 -22.55 13.28
C PHE A 464 -24.33 -21.74 12.19
N SER A 465 -24.87 -21.75 10.97
CA SER A 465 -24.35 -20.92 9.86
C SER A 465 -24.90 -19.50 9.85
N THR A 466 -25.87 -19.21 10.71
CA THR A 466 -26.56 -17.92 10.81
C THR A 466 -26.64 -17.43 12.25
N ALA A 467 -26.75 -16.11 12.42
CA ALA A 467 -26.98 -15.45 13.70
C ALA A 467 -28.14 -14.46 13.63
N LEU A 468 -28.82 -14.25 14.75
CA LEU A 468 -30.01 -13.41 14.86
C LEU A 468 -29.66 -11.92 14.88
N ALA A 469 -30.32 -11.14 14.02
CA ALA A 469 -30.14 -9.70 13.93
C ALA A 469 -30.57 -8.95 15.20
N ILE A 470 -29.80 -7.92 15.55
CA ILE A 470 -30.07 -6.95 16.61
C ILE A 470 -30.31 -5.53 16.06
N LEU A 471 -29.84 -5.26 14.84
CA LEU A 471 -30.03 -4.02 14.08
C LEU A 471 -30.21 -4.39 12.60
N ASP A 472 -31.23 -3.83 11.93
CA ASP A 472 -31.55 -4.08 10.53
C ASP A 472 -31.89 -2.74 9.88
N ARG A 473 -31.11 -2.31 8.88
CA ARG A 473 -31.33 -1.07 8.10
C ARG A 473 -31.44 0.19 8.97
N GLY A 474 -30.48 0.36 9.88
CA GLY A 474 -30.48 1.42 10.89
C GLY A 474 -31.53 1.29 12.01
N VAL A 475 -32.51 0.38 11.90
CA VAL A 475 -33.59 0.20 12.88
C VAL A 475 -33.24 -0.89 13.89
N GLY A 476 -33.34 -0.55 15.18
CA GLY A 476 -33.14 -1.50 16.28
C GLY A 476 -34.23 -2.57 16.29
N VAL A 477 -33.83 -3.85 16.19
CA VAL A 477 -34.76 -4.99 16.09
C VAL A 477 -35.37 -5.35 17.46
N THR A 478 -34.84 -4.79 18.55
CA THR A 478 -35.16 -5.20 19.93
C THR A 478 -36.07 -4.22 20.66
N ASP A 479 -37.35 -4.57 20.73
CA ASP A 479 -38.23 -4.17 21.84
C ASP A 479 -37.81 -4.84 23.17
N ARG A 480 -38.44 -4.44 24.30
CA ARG A 480 -38.09 -4.84 25.69
C ARG A 480 -37.96 -6.36 25.97
N TYR A 481 -38.41 -7.22 25.05
CA TYR A 481 -38.30 -8.68 25.04
C TYR A 481 -37.45 -9.19 23.86
N GLY A 482 -36.25 -8.63 23.69
CA GLY A 482 -35.26 -9.06 22.70
C GLY A 482 -34.70 -10.47 22.97
N PRO A 483 -34.00 -11.07 21.97
CA PRO A 483 -33.41 -12.40 22.09
C PRO A 483 -32.33 -12.48 23.17
N ILE A 484 -32.23 -13.66 23.80
CA ILE A 484 -31.23 -13.97 24.82
C ILE A 484 -30.06 -14.69 24.15
N PHE A 485 -28.87 -14.11 24.28
CA PHE A 485 -27.60 -14.65 23.80
C PHE A 485 -26.82 -15.25 24.96
N ASP A 486 -26.00 -16.27 24.69
CA ASP A 486 -25.08 -16.89 25.65
C ASP A 486 -23.66 -16.35 25.43
N LEU A 487 -23.36 -15.23 26.10
CA LEU A 487 -22.15 -14.46 25.87
C LEU A 487 -20.93 -15.06 26.59
N ASN A 488 -19.81 -15.10 25.88
CA ASN A 488 -18.50 -15.48 26.39
C ASN A 488 -17.42 -14.48 25.92
N THR A 489 -16.16 -14.75 26.27
CA THR A 489 -15.02 -13.89 25.89
C THR A 489 -14.74 -13.83 24.39
N ALA A 490 -15.25 -14.79 23.61
CA ALA A 490 -15.13 -14.88 22.16
C ALA A 490 -16.39 -14.40 21.41
N SER A 491 -17.36 -13.79 22.12
CA SER A 491 -18.60 -13.30 21.49
C SER A 491 -18.38 -11.96 20.81
N GLU A 492 -18.98 -11.80 19.63
CA GLU A 492 -18.72 -10.71 18.70
C GLU A 492 -20.03 -10.18 18.11
N ILE A 493 -20.10 -8.88 17.82
CA ILE A 493 -21.07 -8.33 16.87
C ILE A 493 -20.47 -8.50 15.49
N VAL A 494 -21.23 -9.09 14.58
CA VAL A 494 -20.91 -9.23 13.15
C VAL A 494 -21.86 -8.39 12.31
N CYS A 495 -21.42 -7.97 11.14
CA CYS A 495 -22.20 -7.16 10.21
C CYS A 495 -22.23 -7.79 8.81
N GLY A 496 -23.42 -7.94 8.24
CA GLY A 496 -23.66 -8.23 6.83
C GLY A 496 -23.95 -6.92 6.09
N PRO A 497 -23.01 -6.38 5.30
CA PRO A 497 -23.03 -4.98 4.87
C PRO A 497 -24.13 -4.61 3.87
N PHE A 498 -24.62 -5.56 3.06
CA PHE A 498 -25.74 -5.35 2.12
C PHE A 498 -26.64 -6.58 2.12
N HIS A 499 -27.36 -6.81 3.22
CA HIS A 499 -28.10 -8.06 3.38
C HIS A 499 -29.41 -8.06 2.56
N PRO A 500 -29.69 -9.11 1.77
CA PRO A 500 -30.94 -9.21 1.04
C PRO A 500 -32.13 -9.27 1.99
N PRO A 501 -33.25 -8.59 1.68
CA PRO A 501 -34.50 -8.73 2.40
C PRO A 501 -35.10 -10.10 2.09
N ARG A 502 -34.66 -11.13 2.83
CA ARG A 502 -35.23 -12.48 2.67
C ARG A 502 -36.66 -12.51 3.19
N GLY A 503 -37.53 -13.15 2.41
CA GLY A 503 -38.95 -13.19 2.65
C GLY A 503 -39.35 -13.81 3.99
N ARG A 504 -40.49 -13.34 4.50
CA ARG A 504 -41.14 -13.75 5.75
C ARG A 504 -41.09 -15.27 5.96
N ARG A 505 -40.31 -15.76 6.93
CA ARG A 505 -40.52 -17.08 7.53
C ARG A 505 -41.46 -16.93 8.74
N PRO A 506 -42.67 -17.50 8.72
CA PRO A 506 -43.45 -17.67 9.93
C PRO A 506 -42.70 -18.63 10.86
N VAL A 507 -42.51 -18.25 12.12
CA VAL A 507 -42.05 -19.20 13.13
C VAL A 507 -43.15 -20.25 13.32
N GLY A 508 -42.81 -21.52 13.10
CA GLY A 508 -43.73 -22.63 13.27
C GLY A 508 -44.13 -22.81 14.73
N GLY A 509 -45.24 -22.21 15.12
CA GLY A 509 -45.84 -22.32 16.45
C GLY A 509 -47.35 -22.24 16.36
N SER A 510 -48.04 -23.33 16.67
CA SER A 510 -49.50 -23.41 16.68
C SER A 510 -50.08 -22.65 17.88
N GLY A 511 -50.20 -21.32 17.76
CA GLY A 511 -50.75 -20.48 18.81
C GLY A 511 -50.68 -19.00 18.46
N ARG A 512 -51.82 -18.31 18.59
CA ARG A 512 -52.05 -16.88 18.31
C ARG A 512 -50.89 -15.99 18.79
N SER A 513 -49.96 -15.72 17.88
CA SER A 513 -48.92 -14.73 18.01
C SER A 513 -48.67 -14.17 16.61
N GLN A 514 -48.67 -12.85 16.47
CA GLN A 514 -48.32 -12.22 15.19
C GLN A 514 -46.87 -12.61 14.87
N GLY A 515 -46.65 -13.14 13.67
CA GLY A 515 -45.37 -13.75 13.28
C GLY A 515 -44.22 -12.74 13.39
N ARG A 516 -43.40 -12.90 14.45
CA ARG A 516 -42.20 -12.11 14.66
C ARG A 516 -41.24 -12.39 13.51
N ILE A 517 -40.97 -11.38 12.66
CA ILE A 517 -40.02 -11.54 11.56
C ILE A 517 -38.62 -11.59 12.18
N VAL A 518 -37.96 -12.72 11.99
CA VAL A 518 -36.60 -12.96 12.45
C VAL A 518 -35.67 -12.77 11.25
N HIS A 519 -34.82 -11.75 11.33
CA HIS A 519 -33.78 -11.48 10.35
C HIS A 519 -32.51 -12.21 10.80
N GLU A 520 -31.93 -13.02 9.90
CA GLU A 520 -30.74 -13.82 10.15
C GLU A 520 -29.60 -13.36 9.24
N VAL A 521 -28.43 -13.14 9.82
CA VAL A 521 -27.17 -12.82 9.11
C VAL A 521 -26.39 -14.11 8.87
N GLN A 522 -25.91 -14.33 7.65
CA GLN A 522 -25.01 -15.45 7.34
C GLN A 522 -23.61 -15.19 7.91
N LEU A 523 -23.17 -16.01 8.86
CA LEU A 523 -21.89 -15.84 9.56
C LEU A 523 -20.66 -16.01 8.65
N GLN A 524 -20.82 -16.69 7.51
CA GLN A 524 -19.79 -16.88 6.49
C GLN A 524 -19.68 -15.72 5.48
N LYS A 525 -20.56 -14.71 5.57
CA LYS A 525 -20.57 -13.53 4.69
C LYS A 525 -20.70 -12.24 5.50
N ALA A 526 -20.16 -12.25 6.72
CA ALA A 526 -20.29 -11.17 7.68
C ALA A 526 -18.94 -10.91 8.35
N TYR A 527 -18.52 -9.65 8.38
CA TYR A 527 -17.26 -9.26 9.01
C TYR A 527 -17.46 -9.07 10.51
N VAL A 528 -16.39 -9.27 11.29
CA VAL A 528 -16.37 -8.99 12.73
C VAL A 528 -16.31 -7.48 12.92
N PHE A 529 -17.42 -6.91 13.40
CA PHE A 529 -17.57 -5.48 13.62
C PHE A 529 -17.05 -5.05 15.01
N HIS A 530 -17.40 -5.78 16.08
CA HIS A 530 -17.04 -5.40 17.44
C HIS A 530 -16.95 -6.57 18.42
N LYS A 531 -15.93 -6.61 19.28
CA LYS A 531 -15.74 -7.69 20.27
C LYS A 531 -16.46 -7.38 21.59
N LEU A 532 -17.31 -8.29 22.05
CA LEU A 532 -18.12 -8.12 23.28
C LEU A 532 -17.37 -8.56 24.55
N GLY A 533 -16.38 -9.44 24.43
CA GLY A 533 -15.66 -10.02 25.57
C GLY A 533 -15.01 -9.02 26.54
N LYS A 534 -14.80 -7.76 26.10
CA LYS A 534 -14.23 -6.67 26.91
C LYS A 534 -15.17 -6.05 27.95
N TYR A 535 -16.47 -6.37 27.92
CA TYR A 535 -17.49 -5.72 28.76
C TYR A 535 -17.90 -6.49 30.03
N GLY A 536 -17.21 -7.59 30.36
CA GLY A 536 -17.38 -8.34 31.62
C GLY A 536 -18.71 -9.12 31.76
N CYS A 537 -19.71 -8.84 30.93
CA CYS A 537 -20.96 -9.60 30.86
C CYS A 537 -20.72 -11.00 30.28
N LYS A 538 -21.23 -12.04 30.95
CA LYS A 538 -21.10 -13.45 30.53
C LYS A 538 -22.39 -14.22 30.78
N GLY A 539 -22.56 -15.33 30.07
CA GLY A 539 -23.78 -16.15 30.15
C GLY A 539 -24.97 -15.46 29.49
N LYS A 540 -26.17 -15.72 30.01
CA LYS A 540 -27.43 -15.25 29.41
C LYS A 540 -27.60 -13.73 29.51
N CYS A 541 -27.48 -13.04 28.38
CA CYS A 541 -27.66 -11.59 28.26
C CYS A 541 -28.61 -11.25 27.10
N THR A 542 -29.29 -10.11 27.16
CA THR A 542 -29.89 -9.46 25.97
C THR A 542 -28.94 -8.39 25.47
N VAL A 543 -28.70 -8.33 24.16
CA VAL A 543 -27.91 -7.30 23.49
C VAL A 543 -28.84 -6.51 22.58
N ALA A 544 -28.82 -5.19 22.72
CA ALA A 544 -29.54 -4.24 21.87
C ALA A 544 -28.54 -3.28 21.22
N LEU A 545 -28.84 -2.86 20.00
CA LEU A 545 -28.02 -1.94 19.21
C LEU A 545 -28.95 -0.94 18.52
N ARG A 546 -28.62 0.35 18.58
CA ARG A 546 -29.38 1.44 17.96
C ARG A 546 -28.41 2.35 17.22
N TYR A 547 -28.73 2.71 15.97
CA TYR A 547 -27.99 3.72 15.22
C TYR A 547 -28.51 5.12 15.56
N GLU A 548 -27.57 6.04 15.78
CA GLU A 548 -27.81 7.47 15.92
C GLU A 548 -27.00 8.17 14.81
N PRO A 549 -27.68 8.76 13.80
CA PRO A 549 -27.00 9.46 12.72
C PRO A 549 -26.25 10.72 13.18
N GLU A 550 -25.23 11.12 12.43
CA GLU A 550 -24.50 12.38 12.66
C GLU A 550 -25.43 13.60 12.79
N ASN A 551 -25.13 14.47 13.76
CA ASN A 551 -25.77 15.75 14.03
C ASN A 551 -24.73 16.76 14.58
N GLU A 552 -25.18 17.91 15.09
CA GLU A 552 -24.29 18.98 15.61
C GLU A 552 -23.53 18.57 16.90
N GLU A 553 -24.02 17.59 17.66
CA GLU A 553 -23.42 17.15 18.93
C GLU A 553 -22.49 15.94 18.77
N HIS A 554 -22.73 15.07 17.80
CA HIS A 554 -21.98 13.83 17.62
C HIS A 554 -21.90 13.35 16.16
N THR A 555 -20.81 12.64 15.84
CA THR A 555 -20.67 11.87 14.59
C THR A 555 -21.65 10.69 14.56
N ASP A 556 -21.75 10.00 13.42
CA ASP A 556 -22.47 8.73 13.34
C ASP A 556 -21.99 7.73 14.42
N GLN A 557 -22.94 7.16 15.17
CA GLN A 557 -22.63 6.29 16.30
C GLN A 557 -23.67 5.18 16.51
N LEU A 558 -23.23 4.12 17.17
CA LEU A 558 -24.08 3.02 17.64
C LEU A 558 -24.15 3.05 19.16
N VAL A 559 -25.37 3.08 19.71
CA VAL A 559 -25.62 2.86 21.13
C VAL A 559 -25.89 1.38 21.36
N MET A 560 -24.92 0.71 21.99
CA MET A 560 -25.00 -0.70 22.36
C MET A 560 -25.36 -0.83 23.83
N THR A 561 -26.38 -1.64 24.14
CA THR A 561 -26.78 -1.98 25.52
C THR A 561 -26.73 -3.49 25.73
N ILE A 562 -25.97 -3.92 26.72
CA ILE A 562 -25.88 -5.32 27.17
C ILE A 562 -26.53 -5.42 28.55
N THR A 563 -27.55 -6.26 28.70
CA THR A 563 -28.27 -6.46 29.96
C THR A 563 -28.26 -7.94 30.37
N PRO A 564 -27.61 -8.31 31.48
CA PRO A 564 -27.68 -9.66 32.04
C PRO A 564 -29.12 -10.10 32.35
N ARG A 565 -29.42 -11.37 32.12
CA ARG A 565 -30.70 -12.01 32.45
C ARG A 565 -30.48 -13.11 33.50
N ARG A 566 -31.53 -13.85 33.88
CA ARG A 566 -31.42 -14.93 34.88
C ARG A 566 -30.45 -16.01 34.39
N GLY A 567 -29.31 -16.15 35.06
CA GLY A 567 -28.19 -17.02 34.65
C GLY A 567 -27.08 -16.33 33.85
N GLY A 568 -27.14 -15.00 33.69
CA GLY A 568 -26.00 -14.17 33.27
C GLY A 568 -25.25 -13.59 34.46
N LEU A 569 -24.01 -13.18 34.23
CA LEU A 569 -23.09 -12.55 35.18
C LEU A 569 -22.70 -11.16 34.68
N GLY A 570 -22.45 -10.23 35.62
CA GLY A 570 -22.08 -8.83 35.34
C GLY A 570 -23.21 -7.83 35.65
N CYS A 571 -22.96 -6.56 35.32
CA CYS A 571 -23.94 -5.47 35.43
C CYS A 571 -24.47 -5.09 34.02
N SER A 572 -25.58 -4.35 33.94
CA SER A 572 -26.00 -3.78 32.65
C SER A 572 -24.98 -2.74 32.18
N VAL A 573 -24.59 -2.78 30.91
CA VAL A 573 -23.58 -1.89 30.31
C VAL A 573 -24.18 -1.24 29.07
N THR A 574 -24.20 0.09 29.04
CA THR A 574 -24.49 0.88 27.84
C THR A 574 -23.21 1.53 27.35
N ARG A 575 -22.95 1.51 26.03
CA ARG A 575 -21.80 2.14 25.39
C ARG A 575 -22.21 2.77 24.07
N THR A 576 -21.86 4.03 23.91
CA THR A 576 -21.83 4.71 22.61
C THR A 576 -20.54 4.31 21.89
N ILE A 577 -20.64 4.02 20.61
CA ILE A 577 -19.58 3.49 19.76
C ILE A 577 -19.57 4.34 18.48
N PRO A 578 -18.59 5.25 18.27
CA PRO A 578 -18.51 6.00 17.03
C PRO A 578 -18.17 5.05 15.87
N ILE A 579 -18.77 5.30 14.71
CA ILE A 579 -18.59 4.47 13.51
C ILE A 579 -18.22 5.31 12.30
N PHE A 580 -17.38 4.75 11.43
CA PHE A 580 -16.91 5.41 10.22
C PHE A 580 -16.88 4.41 9.06
N TYR A 581 -17.28 4.85 7.87
CA TYR A 581 -17.18 4.05 6.66
C TYR A 581 -15.76 4.11 6.09
N CYS A 582 -15.14 2.96 5.84
CA CYS A 582 -13.88 2.86 5.14
C CYS A 582 -14.12 2.63 3.63
N PRO A 583 -13.72 3.55 2.75
CA PRO A 583 -13.88 3.37 1.31
C PRO A 583 -13.05 2.20 0.77
N GLY A 584 -11.82 2.02 1.26
CA GLY A 584 -10.92 0.94 0.83
C GLY A 584 -11.52 -0.46 0.98
N SER A 585 -12.07 -0.78 2.15
CA SER A 585 -12.63 -2.10 2.48
C SER A 585 -14.16 -2.18 2.39
N CYS A 586 -14.82 -1.13 1.88
CA CYS A 586 -16.27 -0.95 1.74
C CYS A 586 -17.16 -1.34 2.95
N VAL A 587 -16.69 -1.12 4.18
CA VAL A 587 -17.45 -1.44 5.41
C VAL A 587 -17.30 -0.36 6.49
N VAL A 588 -18.24 -0.32 7.44
CA VAL A 588 -18.10 0.51 8.64
C VAL A 588 -17.29 -0.20 9.72
N PHE A 589 -16.38 0.53 10.36
CA PHE A 589 -15.55 0.05 11.45
C PHE A 589 -15.80 0.84 12.73
N VAL A 590 -15.47 0.23 13.87
CA VAL A 590 -15.33 0.93 15.15
C VAL A 590 -13.92 1.50 15.24
N ASP A 591 -13.81 2.82 15.23
CA ASP A 591 -12.51 3.48 15.43
C ASP A 591 -12.22 3.68 16.92
N GLN A 592 -12.11 2.56 17.65
CA GLN A 592 -11.86 2.58 19.09
C GLN A 592 -10.50 3.19 19.41
N ASP A 593 -9.51 2.99 18.54
CA ASP A 593 -8.14 3.44 18.76
C ASP A 593 -7.98 4.95 18.48
N ASN A 594 -8.64 5.54 17.47
CA ASN A 594 -8.70 7.01 17.40
C ASN A 594 -9.69 7.62 18.40
N TYR A 595 -10.76 6.93 18.83
CA TYR A 595 -11.58 7.44 19.94
C TYR A 595 -10.77 7.58 21.22
N ASN A 596 -9.89 6.62 21.50
CA ASN A 596 -8.97 6.68 22.64
C ASN A 596 -7.83 7.68 22.38
N ALA A 597 -7.17 7.66 21.20
CA ALA A 597 -6.05 8.54 20.89
C ALA A 597 -6.45 10.02 20.80
N ARG A 598 -7.69 10.33 20.41
CA ARG A 598 -8.28 11.69 20.47
C ARG A 598 -8.44 12.24 21.89
N GLN A 599 -8.27 11.41 22.93
CA GLN A 599 -8.21 11.87 24.32
C GLN A 599 -6.78 11.96 24.88
N GLU A 600 -5.78 11.28 24.30
CA GLU A 600 -4.47 11.12 24.96
C GLU A 600 -3.20 11.49 24.17
N ASP A 601 -3.08 11.30 22.84
CA ASP A 601 -1.78 11.55 22.16
C ASP A 601 -1.84 11.95 20.66
N GLY A 602 -1.19 13.07 20.32
CA GLY A 602 -1.25 13.75 19.03
C GLY A 602 -0.31 13.23 17.93
N ASP A 603 -0.07 11.92 17.82
CA ASP A 603 0.94 11.37 16.89
C ASP A 603 0.52 10.11 16.08
N GLY A 604 -0.77 9.75 16.11
CA GLY A 604 -1.34 8.57 15.44
C GLY A 604 -1.44 8.67 13.91
N VAL A 605 -1.65 7.50 13.26
CA VAL A 605 -2.05 7.43 11.84
C VAL A 605 -3.52 7.87 11.74
N PRO A 606 -3.87 8.83 10.87
CA PRO A 606 -5.27 9.21 10.67
C PRO A 606 -6.14 8.02 10.25
N ALA A 607 -7.40 8.03 10.68
CA ALA A 607 -8.44 7.13 10.18
C ALA A 607 -8.45 7.06 8.64
N ARG A 608 -8.96 5.96 8.06
CA ARG A 608 -8.99 5.71 6.61
C ARG A 608 -9.98 6.62 5.86
N GLY A 609 -9.76 7.93 5.90
CA GLY A 609 -10.57 8.96 5.26
C GLY A 609 -11.90 9.23 5.97
N ARG A 610 -12.30 10.50 6.05
CA ARG A 610 -13.69 10.87 6.35
C ARG A 610 -14.39 11.21 5.05
N ARG A 611 -15.60 10.67 4.86
CA ARG A 611 -16.58 11.26 3.94
C ARG A 611 -17.80 11.65 4.77
N ASN A 612 -17.63 12.69 5.58
CA ASN A 612 -18.77 13.42 6.11
C ASN A 612 -19.56 13.95 4.91
N ALA A 613 -20.89 14.07 5.04
CA ALA A 613 -21.72 14.53 3.95
C ALA A 613 -21.18 15.88 3.45
N VAL A 614 -20.86 15.96 2.15
CA VAL A 614 -20.57 17.25 1.52
C VAL A 614 -21.76 18.14 1.81
N SER A 615 -21.52 19.24 2.52
CA SER A 615 -22.48 20.32 2.61
C SER A 615 -22.62 20.88 1.20
N ASN A 616 -23.56 20.31 0.44
CA ASN A 616 -24.16 20.97 -0.71
C ASN A 616 -24.62 22.32 -0.17
N GLY A 617 -23.84 23.36 -0.48
CA GLY A 617 -24.00 24.67 0.12
C GLY A 617 -25.46 25.07 -0.01
N ARG A 618 -26.12 25.34 1.12
CA ARG A 618 -27.49 25.85 1.12
C ARG A 618 -27.49 27.09 0.23
N THR A 619 -28.15 26.98 -0.91
CA THR A 619 -28.57 28.14 -1.69
C THR A 619 -29.64 28.82 -0.87
N GLU A 620 -29.23 29.78 -0.05
CA GLU A 620 -30.12 30.81 0.50
C GLU A 620 -30.60 31.68 -0.67
N GLN A 621 -31.67 31.20 -1.32
CA GLN A 621 -32.67 32.07 -1.90
C GLN A 621 -33.72 32.28 -0.81
N ASP A 622 -33.60 33.35 -0.05
CA ASP A 622 -34.76 34.01 0.52
C ASP A 622 -34.95 35.33 -0.21
N GLU A 623 -36.18 35.57 -0.66
CA GLU A 623 -36.54 36.67 -1.54
C GLU A 623 -36.61 37.99 -0.76
N LEU A 624 -36.26 39.07 -1.44
CA LEU A 624 -36.49 40.43 -0.95
C LEU A 624 -38.00 40.69 -0.91
N ASP A 625 -38.51 41.09 0.25
CA ASP A 625 -39.70 41.95 0.32
C ASP A 625 -39.49 43.06 1.34
N GLU A 626 -39.87 44.27 0.95
CA GLU A 626 -39.63 45.52 1.68
C GLU A 626 -40.70 45.74 2.78
N GLN A 627 -40.35 46.36 3.91
CA GLN A 627 -40.81 47.72 4.27
C GLN A 627 -40.65 48.10 5.77
N ASN A 628 -40.36 49.40 5.98
CA ASN A 628 -40.61 50.23 7.17
C ASN A 628 -39.77 50.01 8.46
N GLY A 629 -38.98 51.04 8.81
CA GLY A 629 -38.65 51.39 10.20
C GLY A 629 -39.77 52.25 10.85
N PRO A 630 -39.51 53.09 11.88
CA PRO A 630 -38.21 53.53 12.41
C PRO A 630 -38.11 53.55 13.96
N ASP A 631 -37.10 54.30 14.45
CA ASP A 631 -36.97 54.96 15.77
C ASP A 631 -36.60 54.18 17.05
N GLU A 632 -35.51 54.68 17.68
CA GLU A 632 -35.36 55.10 19.10
C GLU A 632 -35.52 54.06 20.24
N THR A 633 -34.84 54.12 21.40
CA THR A 633 -33.98 55.14 22.06
C THR A 633 -32.86 54.50 22.91
N GLU A 634 -31.95 55.35 23.37
CA GLU A 634 -31.06 55.27 24.54
C GLU A 634 -31.57 54.44 25.75
N ASP A 635 -30.65 53.80 26.52
CA ASP A 635 -30.37 54.27 27.89
C ASP A 635 -28.99 53.78 28.41
N GLU A 636 -28.40 54.53 29.34
CA GLU A 636 -27.11 54.27 29.99
C GLU A 636 -27.29 53.55 31.35
N THR A 637 -26.27 52.80 31.81
CA THR A 637 -25.87 52.80 33.24
C THR A 637 -24.47 52.20 33.48
N GLN A 638 -23.47 53.02 33.20
CA GLN A 638 -22.31 53.38 34.04
C GLN A 638 -21.98 52.63 35.36
N VAL A 639 -20.70 52.77 35.77
CA VAL A 639 -20.13 52.68 37.15
C VAL A 639 -19.81 51.25 37.68
N ARG A 640 -18.59 50.90 38.13
CA ARG A 640 -17.40 51.70 38.50
C ARG A 640 -16.06 50.92 38.56
N ASP A 641 -14.95 51.67 38.42
CA ASP A 641 -13.57 51.58 38.97
C ASP A 641 -13.03 50.23 39.55
N GLY A 642 -11.75 49.87 39.37
CA GLY A 642 -10.65 50.58 38.71
C GLY A 642 -9.24 50.02 39.05
N HIS A 643 -8.21 50.82 38.75
CA HIS A 643 -6.77 50.64 39.00
C HIS A 643 -5.89 49.88 37.99
N GLN A 644 -5.31 50.71 37.11
CA GLN A 644 -4.02 50.57 36.42
C GLN A 644 -2.86 50.25 37.36
N GLU A 645 -1.81 49.59 36.84
CA GLU A 645 -0.46 50.14 36.57
C GLU A 645 0.33 49.10 35.73
N LEU A 646 0.66 49.39 34.47
CA LEU A 646 1.82 50.12 33.93
C LEU A 646 3.11 49.28 33.76
N ALA A 647 3.55 49.28 32.50
CA ALA A 647 4.62 48.50 31.87
C ALA A 647 6.04 48.72 32.42
N VAL A 648 6.89 47.70 32.21
CA VAL A 648 8.33 47.87 31.93
C VAL A 648 8.76 46.84 30.86
N GLU A 649 9.47 47.30 29.84
CA GLU A 649 10.11 46.46 28.81
C GLU A 649 11.40 45.82 29.35
N ASN A 650 11.79 44.65 28.84
CA ASN A 650 13.22 44.40 28.52
C ASN A 650 13.44 43.14 27.67
N GLU A 651 14.42 43.24 26.77
CA GLU A 651 14.94 42.16 25.95
C GLU A 651 15.86 41.23 26.76
N HIS A 652 15.83 39.91 26.49
CA HIS A 652 16.99 39.03 26.20
C HIS A 652 16.64 37.54 26.37
N ALA A 653 16.99 36.74 25.36
CA ALA A 653 17.19 35.30 25.49
C ALA A 653 18.71 35.00 25.61
N PRO A 654 19.18 33.74 25.76
CA PRO A 654 18.49 32.49 26.14
C PRO A 654 19.14 31.81 27.36
N LYS A 655 18.56 30.69 27.84
CA LYS A 655 19.36 29.56 28.36
C LYS A 655 18.54 28.27 28.50
N ASP A 656 19.25 27.15 28.36
CA ASP A 656 18.77 25.79 28.57
C ASP A 656 18.30 25.58 30.01
N ASP A 657 17.22 24.82 30.20
CA ASP A 657 17.10 23.90 31.33
C ASP A 657 16.15 22.75 30.99
N MET A 658 16.70 21.53 30.94
CA MET A 658 15.98 20.27 30.79
C MET A 658 15.72 19.67 32.18
N PRO A 659 14.46 19.48 32.61
CA PRO A 659 14.16 18.63 33.77
C PRO A 659 14.06 17.14 33.35
N PRO A 660 14.39 16.19 34.25
CA PRO A 660 14.56 14.78 33.89
C PRO A 660 13.24 13.98 33.92
N LEU A 661 13.04 13.14 32.92
CA LEU A 661 12.00 12.08 32.93
C LEU A 661 12.56 10.78 33.52
N LEU A 662 11.95 10.27 34.59
CA LEU A 662 12.24 8.95 35.16
C LEU A 662 10.97 8.24 35.67
N TYR A 663 10.95 6.93 35.43
CA TYR A 663 9.93 5.92 35.79
C TYR A 663 8.56 6.03 35.07
N LEU A 664 8.24 5.18 34.09
CA LEU A 664 8.04 3.71 34.09
C LEU A 664 6.63 3.26 34.52
N SER A 665 5.82 2.88 33.55
CA SER A 665 4.73 1.90 33.71
C SER A 665 4.85 0.85 32.61
N LYS A 666 4.95 -0.43 33.00
CA LYS A 666 5.15 -1.57 32.09
C LYS A 666 3.79 -2.14 31.64
N ARG A 667 3.51 -2.15 30.34
CA ARG A 667 2.70 -3.22 29.69
C ARG A 667 3.26 -3.54 28.30
N PRO A 668 3.45 -4.83 27.93
CA PRO A 668 3.92 -5.19 26.60
C PRO A 668 2.76 -5.19 25.60
N LEU A 669 2.77 -4.25 24.64
CA LEU A 669 1.98 -4.38 23.42
C LEU A 669 2.74 -5.30 22.45
N GLN A 670 2.26 -6.54 22.32
CA GLN A 670 2.78 -7.51 21.35
C GLN A 670 2.35 -7.15 19.92
N ASN A 671 3.03 -6.17 19.31
CA ASN A 671 2.98 -5.92 17.87
C ASN A 671 4.18 -6.59 17.17
N SER A 672 4.13 -7.91 17.06
CA SER A 672 5.16 -8.72 16.40
C SER A 672 4.78 -9.08 14.96
N CYS A 673 5.09 -8.20 14.00
CA CYS A 673 5.14 -8.56 12.58
C CYS A 673 6.59 -8.88 12.18
N LEU A 674 7.14 -9.95 12.79
CA LEU A 674 8.44 -10.57 12.45
C LEU A 674 8.60 -11.86 13.28
N LEU A 675 8.30 -13.02 12.67
CA LEU A 675 8.77 -14.40 12.96
C LEU A 675 7.76 -15.37 12.29
N LEU A 676 8.13 -16.01 11.17
CA LEU A 676 8.76 -17.33 11.09
C LEU A 676 7.87 -18.48 11.59
N THR A 677 7.53 -19.35 10.64
CA THR A 677 6.74 -20.58 10.80
C THR A 677 7.47 -21.66 11.60
N ARG A 678 6.78 -22.28 12.56
CA ARG A 678 7.00 -23.66 13.02
C ARG A 678 5.64 -24.31 13.33
N PRO A 679 5.50 -25.65 13.17
CA PRO A 679 4.20 -26.31 13.10
C PRO A 679 3.55 -26.57 14.47
N ASN A 680 2.23 -26.79 14.46
CA ASN A 680 1.44 -27.17 15.63
C ASN A 680 1.78 -28.58 16.14
N GLY A 681 1.70 -28.75 17.45
CA GLY A 681 1.59 -30.05 18.13
C GLY A 681 0.93 -29.85 19.49
N GLU A 682 -0.33 -30.26 19.61
CA GLU A 682 -1.01 -30.34 20.91
C GLU A 682 -0.97 -31.78 21.46
N THR A 683 -1.08 -31.87 22.79
CA THR A 683 -1.36 -33.05 23.64
C THR A 683 -0.19 -33.90 24.15
N ALA A 684 -0.47 -34.50 25.33
CA ALA A 684 0.33 -35.44 26.14
C ALA A 684 1.52 -34.86 26.95
N SER A 685 1.29 -34.66 28.26
CA SER A 685 2.32 -34.55 29.30
C SER A 685 2.25 -35.76 30.25
N LYS A 686 3.41 -36.16 30.79
CA LYS A 686 3.74 -37.25 31.76
C LYS A 686 4.18 -38.58 31.12
N ASP A 687 5.33 -39.18 31.42
CA ASP A 687 6.14 -39.23 32.67
C ASP A 687 7.65 -39.51 32.39
N GLU A 688 8.43 -39.42 33.46
CA GLU A 688 9.86 -39.67 33.70
C GLU A 688 10.58 -40.80 32.89
N ALA A 689 11.84 -40.54 32.48
CA ALA A 689 13.00 -41.46 32.58
C ALA A 689 14.33 -40.77 32.15
N ALA A 690 15.48 -41.35 32.53
CA ALA A 690 16.82 -40.73 32.50
C ALA A 690 17.78 -41.27 31.40
N SER A 691 19.08 -40.97 31.53
CA SER A 691 20.25 -41.31 30.67
C SER A 691 20.32 -40.56 29.32
N GLU A 692 21.47 -40.22 28.72
CA GLU A 692 22.88 -39.92 29.07
C GLU A 692 23.59 -39.72 27.70
N ASP A 693 24.81 -39.19 27.70
CA ASP A 693 25.85 -39.27 26.64
C ASP A 693 25.74 -38.48 25.29
N GLU A 694 26.48 -37.35 25.29
CA GLU A 694 27.75 -37.12 24.54
C GLU A 694 27.83 -36.69 23.05
N ALA A 695 28.99 -36.02 22.77
CA ALA A 695 29.54 -35.45 21.53
C ALA A 695 28.81 -34.22 20.92
N ALA A 696 29.37 -33.00 20.91
CA ALA A 696 30.59 -32.51 20.23
C ALA A 696 30.45 -32.51 18.69
N SER A 697 30.88 -31.51 17.91
CA SER A 697 31.48 -30.17 18.15
C SER A 697 31.17 -29.30 16.89
N GLU A 698 31.66 -28.08 16.60
CA GLU A 698 32.77 -27.24 17.06
C GLU A 698 32.37 -25.74 17.01
N ASP A 699 33.11 -24.88 17.73
CA ASP A 699 33.26 -23.44 17.43
C ASP A 699 34.58 -23.27 16.64
N GLU A 700 34.67 -22.27 15.75
CA GLU A 700 35.91 -21.50 15.65
C GLU A 700 35.64 -20.06 15.18
N ALA A 701 36.45 -19.13 15.67
CA ALA A 701 36.37 -17.72 15.37
C ALA A 701 37.70 -17.22 14.80
N ALA A 702 37.65 -16.37 13.77
CA ALA A 702 38.82 -15.63 13.32
C ALA A 702 38.45 -14.19 12.95
N SER A 703 39.05 -13.26 13.69
CA SER A 703 39.29 -11.87 13.29
C SER A 703 40.47 -11.81 12.32
N GLU A 704 40.44 -10.88 11.37
CA GLU A 704 41.67 -10.43 10.70
C GLU A 704 41.80 -8.90 10.82
N ASP A 705 42.98 -8.49 11.28
CA ASP A 705 43.43 -7.10 11.39
C ASP A 705 44.16 -6.67 10.11
N GLU A 706 44.30 -5.36 9.92
CA GLU A 706 45.08 -4.80 8.81
C GLU A 706 46.59 -4.83 9.08
N ALA A 707 47.37 -5.24 8.08
CA ALA A 707 48.77 -4.88 7.93
C ALA A 707 49.15 -4.78 6.45
N ALA A 708 50.01 -3.82 6.12
CA ALA A 708 50.50 -3.58 4.76
C ALA A 708 52.03 -3.71 4.71
N SER A 709 52.57 -4.19 3.59
CA SER A 709 53.91 -3.83 3.12
C SER A 709 54.08 -4.17 1.63
N GLU A 710 55.00 -3.45 0.99
CA GLU A 710 55.35 -3.50 -0.43
C GLU A 710 56.27 -4.69 -0.75
N ASP A 711 56.34 -5.11 -2.03
CA ASP A 711 57.62 -5.22 -2.73
C ASP A 711 57.46 -5.39 -4.27
N GLU A 712 58.47 -4.93 -5.01
CA GLU A 712 58.57 -4.90 -6.48
C GLU A 712 59.56 -5.97 -7.00
N ALA A 713 59.26 -6.64 -8.13
CA ALA A 713 60.29 -7.16 -9.08
C ALA A 713 59.71 -7.83 -10.36
N ALA A 714 59.76 -7.09 -11.48
CA ALA A 714 60.43 -7.39 -12.76
C ALA A 714 60.28 -8.71 -13.59
N SER A 715 60.53 -8.53 -14.90
CA SER A 715 60.77 -9.49 -16.02
C SER A 715 59.59 -10.38 -16.45
N GLU A 716 58.98 -10.16 -17.63
CA GLU A 716 59.46 -10.35 -19.02
C GLU A 716 59.28 -11.79 -19.54
N ASP A 717 58.43 -11.96 -20.56
CA ASP A 717 58.78 -12.75 -21.75
C ASP A 717 57.88 -12.39 -22.97
N GLU A 718 58.48 -12.37 -24.16
CA GLU A 718 57.90 -11.95 -25.45
C GLU A 718 58.09 -13.07 -26.50
N ALA A 719 57.02 -13.56 -27.13
CA ALA A 719 57.03 -14.28 -28.41
C ALA A 719 55.58 -14.43 -28.93
N ALA A 720 55.15 -13.76 -29.99
CA ALA A 720 55.49 -13.98 -31.40
C ALA A 720 54.74 -15.16 -32.08
N SER A 721 53.71 -14.76 -32.84
CA SER A 721 53.53 -15.06 -34.28
C SER A 721 53.06 -16.44 -34.79
N GLU A 722 52.19 -16.32 -35.82
CA GLU A 722 51.84 -17.26 -36.92
C GLU A 722 50.67 -18.23 -36.70
N SER A 723 49.89 -18.61 -37.74
CA SER A 723 49.67 -18.05 -39.09
C SER A 723 48.29 -18.52 -39.62
N ARG A 724 47.79 -17.90 -40.69
CA ARG A 724 46.53 -18.28 -41.38
C ARG A 724 46.82 -19.38 -42.41
N PRO A 725 45.86 -20.27 -42.74
CA PRO A 725 45.29 -20.13 -44.08
C PRO A 725 43.78 -20.43 -44.20
N THR A 726 43.19 -19.87 -45.25
CA THR A 726 41.87 -20.22 -45.81
C THR A 726 42.05 -20.78 -47.22
N PRO A 727 41.16 -21.67 -47.68
CA PRO A 727 40.49 -21.47 -48.98
C PRO A 727 38.96 -21.58 -48.81
N THR A 728 38.09 -20.71 -49.32
CA THR A 728 37.85 -20.23 -50.71
C THR A 728 37.19 -21.25 -51.64
N THR A 729 35.86 -21.20 -51.73
CA THR A 729 34.99 -21.30 -52.95
C THR A 729 33.53 -21.21 -52.45
N SER A 730 32.75 -20.14 -52.63
CA SER A 730 32.18 -19.56 -53.87
C SER A 730 31.26 -20.49 -54.66
N ILE A 731 29.95 -20.26 -54.55
CA ILE A 731 28.98 -20.17 -55.67
C ILE A 731 27.80 -19.32 -55.16
N ALA A 732 27.27 -18.45 -56.02
CA ALA A 732 26.11 -17.61 -55.76
C ALA A 732 24.96 -17.99 -56.69
N SER A 733 23.73 -17.78 -56.25
CA SER A 733 22.50 -17.50 -57.02
C SER A 733 21.32 -17.63 -56.04
N SER A 734 20.68 -16.55 -55.60
CA SER A 734 19.67 -15.75 -56.33
C SER A 734 18.36 -16.50 -56.54
N GLU A 735 17.35 -16.21 -55.70
CA GLU A 735 15.98 -15.90 -56.13
C GLU A 735 15.10 -15.49 -54.94
N THR A 736 14.62 -14.25 -54.96
CA THR A 736 13.33 -13.88 -54.34
C THR A 736 12.27 -13.97 -55.44
N PRO A 737 11.00 -14.25 -55.09
CA PRO A 737 10.03 -13.19 -55.38
C PRO A 737 8.84 -13.06 -54.40
N LYS A 738 8.47 -11.77 -54.22
CA LYS A 738 7.09 -11.22 -54.15
C LYS A 738 6.20 -11.51 -52.93
N ALA A 739 5.81 -10.41 -52.29
CA ALA A 739 4.58 -10.26 -51.52
C ALA A 739 3.35 -9.99 -52.42
N LEU A 740 2.14 -10.16 -51.86
CA LEU A 740 0.83 -9.50 -52.13
C LEU A 740 -0.30 -10.40 -51.59
N PRO A 741 -1.53 -9.90 -51.32
CA PRO A 741 -1.95 -8.55 -50.93
C PRO A 741 -2.84 -8.53 -49.65
N SER A 742 -3.22 -7.33 -49.22
CA SER A 742 -4.35 -7.14 -48.31
C SER A 742 -5.71 -7.31 -49.04
N ALA A 743 -6.74 -7.73 -48.29
CA ALA A 743 -8.14 -7.57 -48.69
C ALA A 743 -8.98 -7.21 -47.46
N ALA A 744 -10.01 -6.39 -47.66
CA ALA A 744 -10.80 -5.79 -46.57
C ALA A 744 -12.28 -6.18 -46.66
N LYS A 745 -12.94 -6.16 -45.49
CA LYS A 745 -14.39 -5.95 -45.23
C LYS A 745 -15.41 -6.77 -46.02
N THR A 746 -16.13 -7.62 -45.29
CA THR A 746 -17.62 -7.69 -45.14
C THR A 746 -17.89 -8.85 -44.17
N SER A 747 -18.88 -8.84 -43.28
CA SER A 747 -20.02 -7.94 -43.04
C SER A 747 -20.02 -7.37 -41.61
#